data_AF-A0A6J3LQ64-F1
#
_entry.id   AF-A0A6J3LQ64-F1
#
_cell.length_a   1.000
_cell.length_b   1.000
_cell.length_c   1.000
_cell.angle_alpha   90.00
_cell.angle_beta   90.00
_cell.angle_gamma   90.00
#
_symmetry.space_group_name_H-M   'P 1'
#
loop_
_entity.id
_entity.type
_entity.pdbx_description
1 polymer ?
#
loop_
_entity_poly.entity_id
_entity_poly.type
_entity_poly.pdbx_seq_one_letter_code
_entity_poly.pdbx_strand_id
1 'polypeptide(L)'
;MRFSGAQAPSETSHDIVGLTSATRAATSHYDPTRTKKIYSEKSQELQRWIKELWDRYCITYEKDPMTTLSSFLTPDLYDFFHWMLRERKGRIRKAGTIQTYWNTLTLVRQLETKQFEIAPQVQIEMCGARQQLVNEFGLSTEKEAKPIMRAEDEFELLKTLWESSEVEMQHERLRVQLALMIQLAGITGNRPGALRRMQYKDLKIALLPDPAGGERPRLVMDFTFRHTKRYLGVKDPNTFPVPDIPQEACLLLCPQTMLLGLLFADKAFAVPDFTPAELFELRIPPGKRELVIPIDESKADLPLFRGVERTVHGVRMSSRAVTENWLRERLRPLGEITSFDWIVKPYCFRRGHGEALDSSNHISDSQRNLIMQHASSAVFQHNYLSHYVTQDTQAAYRGLEPQTAIIRVASGMSRSIDPQRPRALTKRQLATVDRRPEVVLARRRRDGLAQRVRAQYTTISRARGTAAYDTYREAHQAFLRTKKETRKTVLKEVKAQYRAEQPVSDILQQLRKGKSTGVTARASKKNMRVQELSPERKRVLAALLTFVSADAVDNVSRRSEAIDAVQTLCGRQEPGLRKLHNLKDLDEASRSPSPHPVAIACEDKDSGHDPFPARCSPTQCIFCMGDEELPIEQRTKKFRNRDGLKRHFIRKHLQYHTAGQRLRCPHPRCVDVWLNSADHLRNHAETLHGTPT
;
A
#
# COMPACT_ATOMS: atom_id res chain seq x y z
N MET A 1 -1.83 -46.48 57.16
CA MET A 1 -1.71 -46.59 58.64
C MET A 1 -1.45 -45.20 59.23
N ARG A 2 -1.70 -45.02 60.53
CA ARG A 2 -1.59 -43.78 61.35
C ARG A 2 -0.38 -42.91 60.96
N PHE A 3 -0.48 -41.59 60.77
CA PHE A 3 -0.86 -40.48 61.68
C PHE A 3 0.08 -40.21 62.88
N SER A 4 0.32 -38.90 63.06
CA SER A 4 1.03 -38.16 64.12
C SER A 4 2.55 -38.05 63.92
N GLY A 5 3.19 -36.88 64.02
CA GLY A 5 2.88 -35.68 64.83
C GLY A 5 4.06 -35.45 65.80
N ALA A 6 4.33 -34.28 66.37
CA ALA A 6 3.72 -32.95 66.26
C ALA A 6 4.68 -31.90 66.87
N GLN A 7 4.46 -30.62 66.58
CA GLN A 7 4.71 -29.42 67.42
C GLN A 7 4.43 -28.19 66.51
N ALA A 8 3.38 -27.37 66.65
CA ALA A 8 2.67 -26.78 67.81
C ALA A 8 3.49 -25.69 68.54
N PRO A 9 2.85 -24.67 69.15
CA PRO A 9 1.67 -23.90 68.71
C PRO A 9 1.83 -22.36 68.96
N SER A 10 0.68 -21.65 68.97
CA SER A 10 0.33 -20.40 69.69
C SER A 10 0.91 -19.05 69.18
N GLU A 11 0.28 -17.86 69.28
CA GLU A 11 -1.11 -17.35 69.52
C GLU A 11 -1.13 -15.82 69.13
N THR A 12 -2.21 -15.01 69.15
CA THR A 12 -3.59 -15.12 69.68
C THR A 12 -4.62 -14.30 68.83
N SER A 13 -5.88 -14.75 68.83
CA SER A 13 -7.17 -14.01 68.89
C SER A 13 -7.29 -12.50 68.58
N HIS A 14 -8.24 -12.16 67.69
CA HIS A 14 -9.41 -11.34 68.09
C HIS A 14 -10.63 -11.63 67.18
N ASP A 15 -11.83 -11.68 67.78
CA ASP A 15 -13.09 -12.08 67.15
C ASP A 15 -13.68 -11.08 66.14
N ILE A 16 -14.37 -11.61 65.12
CA ILE A 16 -15.49 -10.91 64.46
C ILE A 16 -16.67 -11.89 64.30
N VAL A 17 -17.67 -11.74 65.17
CA VAL A 17 -19.02 -12.30 64.98
C VAL A 17 -19.81 -11.35 64.09
N GLY A 18 -20.35 -11.81 62.96
CA GLY A 18 -21.26 -10.99 62.15
C GLY A 18 -21.30 -11.28 60.65
N LEU A 19 -21.74 -12.48 60.24
CA LEU A 19 -22.05 -12.79 58.83
C LEU A 19 -23.52 -13.21 58.66
N THR A 20 -24.43 -12.30 58.97
CA THR A 20 -25.85 -12.42 58.64
C THR A 20 -26.14 -11.89 57.23
N SER A 21 -26.86 -12.69 56.44
CA SER A 21 -27.58 -12.31 55.20
C SER A 21 -26.82 -11.73 53.98
N ALA A 22 -25.56 -11.30 54.06
CA ALA A 22 -24.85 -10.71 52.91
C ALA A 22 -24.29 -11.74 51.88
N THR A 23 -24.14 -13.01 52.25
CA THR A 23 -23.41 -14.03 51.46
C THR A 23 -24.29 -14.84 50.49
N ARG A 24 -25.53 -14.42 50.21
CA ARG A 24 -26.47 -15.10 49.28
C ARG A 24 -26.87 -14.28 48.05
N ALA A 25 -26.07 -13.29 47.66
CA ALA A 25 -26.32 -12.44 46.48
C ALA A 25 -25.13 -12.35 45.49
N ALA A 26 -24.27 -13.38 45.43
CA ALA A 26 -23.08 -13.43 44.57
C ALA A 26 -23.16 -14.42 43.39
N THR A 27 -24.36 -14.87 43.01
CA THR A 27 -24.59 -15.82 41.91
C THR A 27 -25.39 -15.21 40.75
N SER A 28 -24.78 -14.27 40.01
CA SER A 28 -24.97 -14.08 38.55
C SER A 28 -24.16 -12.86 38.02
N HIS A 29 -22.83 -12.91 38.10
CA HIS A 29 -21.97 -11.98 37.33
C HIS A 29 -21.29 -12.63 36.11
N TYR A 30 -21.49 -13.94 35.93
CA TYR A 30 -21.02 -14.66 34.75
C TYR A 30 -21.94 -14.38 33.55
N ASP A 31 -21.55 -13.39 32.75
CA ASP A 31 -22.14 -13.10 31.46
C ASP A 31 -21.38 -13.90 30.36
N PRO A 32 -21.94 -15.01 29.83
CA PRO A 32 -21.29 -15.81 28.79
C PRO A 32 -21.16 -15.08 27.44
N THR A 33 -21.66 -13.85 27.30
CA THR A 33 -21.32 -13.01 26.14
C THR A 33 -19.94 -12.36 26.26
N ARG A 34 -19.46 -12.11 27.50
CA ARG A 34 -18.14 -11.49 27.78
C ARG A 34 -16.97 -12.46 27.63
N THR A 35 -17.21 -13.77 27.74
CA THR A 35 -16.19 -14.82 27.55
C THR A 35 -16.02 -15.26 26.09
N LYS A 36 -16.79 -14.70 25.15
CA LYS A 36 -16.71 -15.03 23.72
C LYS A 36 -15.38 -14.56 23.12
N LYS A 37 -14.78 -15.40 22.28
CA LYS A 37 -13.57 -15.08 21.52
C LYS A 37 -13.82 -13.89 20.58
N ILE A 38 -13.15 -12.78 20.83
CA ILE A 38 -13.21 -11.58 19.98
C ILE A 38 -12.39 -11.83 18.71
N TYR A 39 -13.10 -12.04 17.59
CA TYR A 39 -12.50 -12.08 16.27
C TYR A 39 -12.17 -10.67 15.77
N SER A 40 -11.12 -10.53 14.94
CA SER A 40 -10.89 -9.26 14.24
C SER A 40 -12.03 -8.93 13.29
N GLU A 41 -12.37 -7.65 13.15
CA GLU A 41 -13.43 -7.11 12.26
C GLU A 41 -13.49 -7.82 10.89
N LYS A 42 -12.35 -7.91 10.18
CA LYS A 42 -12.23 -8.59 8.88
C LYS A 42 -12.62 -10.09 8.88
N SER A 43 -12.47 -10.76 10.01
CA SER A 43 -12.93 -12.14 10.20
C SER A 43 -14.44 -12.19 10.48
N GLN A 44 -14.98 -11.21 11.20
CA GLN A 44 -16.42 -11.05 11.42
C GLN A 44 -17.15 -10.69 10.11
N GLU A 45 -16.56 -9.84 9.27
CA GLU A 45 -17.05 -9.56 7.91
C GLU A 45 -17.17 -10.85 7.07
N LEU A 46 -16.12 -11.69 7.10
CA LEU A 46 -16.12 -12.96 6.37
C LEU A 46 -17.13 -13.96 6.94
N GLN A 47 -17.28 -14.02 8.27
CA GLN A 47 -18.30 -14.85 8.94
C GLN A 47 -19.72 -14.42 8.52
N ARG A 48 -20.03 -13.12 8.64
CA ARG A 48 -21.33 -12.55 8.22
C ARG A 48 -21.63 -12.84 6.76
N TRP A 49 -20.65 -12.64 5.87
CA TRP A 49 -20.80 -12.90 4.45
C TRP A 49 -20.98 -14.39 4.09
N ILE A 50 -20.36 -15.30 4.85
CA ILE A 50 -20.62 -16.75 4.70
C ILE A 50 -22.02 -17.10 5.21
N LYS A 51 -22.49 -16.51 6.32
CA LYS A 51 -23.87 -16.66 6.81
C LYS A 51 -24.90 -16.14 5.80
N GLU A 52 -24.70 -14.95 5.23
CA GLU A 52 -25.51 -14.38 4.14
C GLU A 52 -25.51 -15.22 2.84
N LEU A 53 -24.50 -16.06 2.64
CA LEU A 53 -24.48 -17.04 1.54
C LEU A 53 -25.26 -18.30 1.92
N TRP A 54 -25.05 -18.81 3.12
CA TRP A 54 -25.76 -19.98 3.66
C TRP A 54 -27.27 -19.75 3.70
N ASP A 55 -27.72 -18.63 4.25
CA ASP A 55 -29.13 -18.31 4.37
C ASP A 55 -29.81 -18.21 3.01
N ARG A 56 -29.13 -17.61 2.01
CA ARG A 56 -29.66 -17.55 0.64
C ARG A 56 -29.68 -18.91 -0.06
N TYR A 57 -28.71 -19.78 0.21
CA TYR A 57 -28.76 -21.16 -0.26
C TYR A 57 -29.98 -21.88 0.33
N CYS A 58 -30.15 -21.85 1.65
CA CYS A 58 -31.28 -22.48 2.34
C CYS A 58 -32.63 -21.96 1.82
N ILE A 59 -32.81 -20.64 1.67
CA ILE A 59 -34.01 -20.03 1.06
C ILE A 59 -34.24 -20.50 -0.38
N THR A 60 -33.17 -20.64 -1.20
CA THR A 60 -33.28 -21.06 -2.61
C THR A 60 -33.73 -22.52 -2.76
N TYR A 61 -33.46 -23.36 -1.75
CA TYR A 61 -33.79 -24.79 -1.75
C TYR A 61 -34.83 -25.17 -0.68
N GLU A 62 -35.60 -24.20 -0.20
CA GLU A 62 -36.72 -24.39 0.75
C GLU A 62 -36.32 -25.11 2.06
N LYS A 63 -35.08 -24.90 2.52
CA LYS A 63 -34.53 -25.43 3.79
C LYS A 63 -34.55 -24.37 4.89
N ASP A 64 -34.80 -24.76 6.14
CA ASP A 64 -34.62 -23.85 7.28
C ASP A 64 -33.12 -23.60 7.57
N PRO A 65 -32.62 -22.34 7.52
CA PRO A 65 -31.19 -22.07 7.63
C PRO A 65 -30.57 -22.50 8.96
N MET A 66 -31.31 -22.44 10.07
CA MET A 66 -30.80 -22.74 11.42
C MET A 66 -30.78 -24.23 11.71
N THR A 67 -31.82 -24.95 11.31
CA THR A 67 -31.95 -26.41 11.46
C THR A 67 -30.91 -27.12 10.61
N THR A 68 -30.75 -26.75 9.34
CA THR A 68 -29.72 -27.33 8.45
C THR A 68 -28.30 -26.99 8.92
N LEU A 69 -28.06 -25.79 9.49
CA LEU A 69 -26.76 -25.43 10.06
C LEU A 69 -26.46 -26.22 11.36
N SER A 70 -27.50 -26.61 12.10
CA SER A 70 -27.37 -27.39 13.33
C SER A 70 -27.12 -28.87 13.03
N SER A 71 -27.89 -29.47 12.12
CA SER A 71 -27.71 -30.87 11.67
C SER A 71 -26.36 -31.05 10.97
N PHE A 72 -25.94 -30.06 10.17
CA PHE A 72 -24.60 -29.96 9.56
C PHE A 72 -24.18 -31.22 8.77
N LEU A 73 -25.14 -31.77 8.02
CA LEU A 73 -24.98 -33.00 7.26
C LEU A 73 -24.12 -32.77 6.01
N THR A 74 -23.28 -33.75 5.67
CA THR A 74 -22.39 -33.69 4.50
C THR A 74 -23.11 -33.37 3.18
N PRO A 75 -24.29 -33.93 2.84
CA PRO A 75 -24.98 -33.58 1.60
C PRO A 75 -25.35 -32.09 1.51
N ASP A 76 -25.91 -31.50 2.57
CA ASP A 76 -26.25 -30.07 2.63
C ASP A 76 -25.01 -29.19 2.46
N LEU A 77 -23.89 -29.62 3.06
CA LEU A 77 -22.61 -28.91 2.97
C LEU A 77 -21.99 -29.01 1.57
N TYR A 78 -22.04 -30.18 0.94
CA TYR A 78 -21.62 -30.38 -0.45
C TYR A 78 -22.43 -29.48 -1.39
N ASP A 79 -23.75 -29.58 -1.31
CA ASP A 79 -24.69 -28.81 -2.15
C ASP A 79 -24.52 -27.30 -1.96
N PHE A 80 -24.31 -26.83 -0.72
CA PHE A 80 -24.01 -25.43 -0.44
C PHE A 80 -22.75 -24.94 -1.16
N PHE A 81 -21.65 -25.69 -1.08
CA PHE A 81 -20.42 -25.31 -1.77
C PHE A 81 -20.55 -25.46 -3.30
N HIS A 82 -21.29 -26.45 -3.80
CA HIS A 82 -21.61 -26.63 -5.22
C HIS A 82 -22.38 -25.43 -5.77
N TRP A 83 -23.49 -25.08 -5.12
CA TRP A 83 -24.30 -23.90 -5.43
C TRP A 83 -23.45 -22.62 -5.37
N MET A 84 -22.64 -22.44 -4.32
CA MET A 84 -21.77 -21.28 -4.18
C MET A 84 -20.78 -21.16 -5.35
N LEU A 85 -20.21 -22.28 -5.81
CA LEU A 85 -19.27 -22.32 -6.93
C LEU A 85 -19.97 -22.06 -8.28
N ARG A 86 -21.22 -22.53 -8.46
CA ARG A 86 -22.05 -22.19 -9.63
C ARG A 86 -22.38 -20.70 -9.68
N GLU A 87 -22.94 -20.15 -8.60
CA GLU A 87 -23.28 -18.73 -8.46
C GLU A 87 -22.06 -17.80 -8.59
N ARG A 88 -20.88 -18.30 -8.22
CA ARG A 88 -19.61 -17.55 -8.25
C ARG A 88 -18.65 -18.08 -9.31
N LYS A 89 -19.16 -18.71 -10.39
CA LYS A 89 -18.34 -19.29 -11.47
C LYS A 89 -17.29 -18.31 -11.97
N GLY A 90 -16.02 -18.73 -11.96
CA GLY A 90 -14.87 -17.92 -12.36
C GLY A 90 -14.43 -16.81 -11.39
N ARG A 91 -15.11 -16.61 -10.25
CA ARG A 91 -14.65 -15.74 -9.15
C ARG A 91 -13.80 -16.52 -8.13
N ILE A 92 -14.26 -17.71 -7.75
CA ILE A 92 -13.46 -18.68 -6.98
C ILE A 92 -12.66 -19.50 -8.00
N ARG A 93 -11.34 -19.61 -7.78
CA ARG A 93 -10.40 -20.28 -8.71
C ARG A 93 -9.37 -21.19 -8.02
N LYS A 94 -9.46 -21.37 -6.69
CA LYS A 94 -8.43 -22.03 -5.86
C LYS A 94 -9.04 -22.92 -4.77
N ALA A 95 -8.49 -24.12 -4.61
CA ALA A 95 -8.90 -25.07 -3.58
C ALA A 95 -8.82 -24.49 -2.15
N GLY A 96 -7.73 -23.77 -1.83
CA GLY A 96 -7.54 -23.15 -0.52
C GLY A 96 -8.59 -22.09 -0.14
N THR A 97 -9.33 -21.55 -1.12
CA THR A 97 -10.48 -20.67 -0.86
C THR A 97 -11.66 -21.45 -0.28
N ILE A 98 -11.95 -22.65 -0.81
CA ILE A 98 -12.98 -23.54 -0.24
C ILE A 98 -12.59 -23.96 1.18
N GLN A 99 -11.32 -24.33 1.41
CA GLN A 99 -10.85 -24.66 2.76
C GLN A 99 -11.06 -23.50 3.76
N THR A 100 -10.83 -22.25 3.31
CA THR A 100 -11.05 -21.06 4.13
C THR A 100 -12.54 -20.84 4.42
N TYR A 101 -13.41 -21.05 3.43
CA TYR A 101 -14.86 -20.89 3.58
C TYR A 101 -15.47 -22.02 4.43
N TRP A 102 -15.01 -23.25 4.29
CA TRP A 102 -15.31 -24.35 5.23
C TRP A 102 -14.92 -23.98 6.66
N ASN A 103 -13.66 -23.60 6.90
CA ASN A 103 -13.18 -23.17 8.22
C ASN A 103 -13.92 -21.94 8.77
N THR A 104 -14.62 -21.19 7.92
CA THR A 104 -15.46 -20.05 8.35
C THR A 104 -16.89 -20.51 8.65
N LEU A 105 -17.47 -21.39 7.82
CA LEU A 105 -18.81 -21.94 8.02
C LEU A 105 -18.88 -22.76 9.31
N THR A 106 -17.82 -23.51 9.64
CA THR A 106 -17.72 -24.21 10.93
C THR A 106 -17.76 -23.23 12.11
N LEU A 107 -17.02 -22.11 12.04
CA LEU A 107 -17.09 -21.05 13.06
C LEU A 107 -18.46 -20.37 13.11
N VAL A 108 -19.12 -20.17 11.97
CA VAL A 108 -20.48 -19.63 11.89
C VAL A 108 -21.45 -20.58 12.60
N ARG A 109 -21.42 -21.90 12.34
CA ARG A 109 -22.21 -22.88 13.11
C ARG A 109 -21.99 -22.76 14.60
N GLN A 110 -20.73 -22.75 15.07
CA GLN A 110 -20.41 -22.63 16.49
C GLN A 110 -21.01 -21.36 17.12
N LEU A 111 -20.98 -20.24 16.39
CA LEU A 111 -21.53 -18.96 16.85
C LEU A 111 -23.05 -18.92 16.87
N GLU A 112 -23.72 -19.50 15.87
CA GLU A 112 -25.17 -19.52 15.74
C GLU A 112 -25.79 -20.59 16.66
N THR A 113 -25.41 -21.87 16.48
CA THR A 113 -26.06 -23.05 17.08
C THR A 113 -25.49 -23.45 18.45
N LYS A 114 -24.36 -22.85 18.87
CA LYS A 114 -23.61 -23.20 20.10
C LYS A 114 -23.03 -24.63 20.12
N GLN A 115 -23.08 -25.35 19.00
CA GLN A 115 -22.49 -26.69 18.88
C GLN A 115 -21.03 -26.59 18.43
N PHE A 116 -20.11 -26.85 19.36
CA PHE A 116 -18.66 -26.69 19.14
C PHE A 116 -18.04 -27.84 18.34
N GLU A 117 -18.54 -29.06 18.55
CA GLU A 117 -18.01 -30.27 17.94
C GLU A 117 -18.62 -30.54 16.56
N ILE A 118 -17.81 -31.12 15.67
CA ILE A 118 -18.22 -31.60 14.35
C ILE A 118 -17.89 -33.08 14.32
N ALA A 119 -18.90 -33.91 14.05
CA ALA A 119 -18.75 -35.36 13.99
C ALA A 119 -17.54 -35.75 13.11
N PRO A 120 -16.63 -36.63 13.56
CA PRO A 120 -15.43 -37.01 12.80
C PRO A 120 -15.73 -37.47 11.38
N GLN A 121 -16.85 -38.19 11.20
CA GLN A 121 -17.36 -38.63 9.90
C GLN A 121 -17.54 -37.45 8.93
N VAL A 122 -18.26 -36.40 9.34
CA VAL A 122 -18.48 -35.19 8.53
C VAL A 122 -17.15 -34.50 8.19
N GLN A 123 -16.16 -34.52 9.09
CA GLN A 123 -14.84 -33.94 8.79
C GLN A 123 -14.09 -34.72 7.70
N ILE A 124 -14.15 -36.05 7.73
CA ILE A 124 -13.52 -36.95 6.75
C ILE A 124 -14.24 -36.84 5.40
N GLU A 125 -15.57 -36.95 5.40
CA GLU A 125 -16.38 -36.83 4.19
C GLU A 125 -16.22 -35.47 3.53
N MET A 126 -16.17 -34.38 4.32
CA MET A 126 -15.93 -33.04 3.78
C MET A 126 -14.52 -32.82 3.23
N CYS A 127 -13.53 -33.67 3.55
CA CYS A 127 -12.27 -33.70 2.80
C CYS A 127 -12.50 -34.24 1.38
N GLY A 128 -13.22 -35.36 1.24
CA GLY A 128 -13.59 -35.94 -0.06
C GLY A 128 -14.47 -35.00 -0.91
N ALA A 129 -15.54 -34.47 -0.32
CA ALA A 129 -16.46 -33.50 -0.93
C ALA A 129 -15.72 -32.31 -1.55
N ARG A 130 -14.82 -31.68 -0.77
CA ARG A 130 -14.03 -30.54 -1.27
C ARG A 130 -13.08 -30.93 -2.40
N GLN A 131 -12.51 -32.14 -2.38
CA GLN A 131 -11.66 -32.61 -3.48
C GLN A 131 -12.45 -32.86 -4.76
N GLN A 132 -13.66 -33.43 -4.65
CA GLN A 132 -14.59 -33.58 -5.79
C GLN A 132 -14.97 -32.22 -6.38
N LEU A 133 -15.39 -31.25 -5.55
CA LEU A 133 -15.71 -29.89 -5.98
C LEU A 133 -14.50 -29.16 -6.59
N VAL A 134 -13.28 -29.42 -6.11
CA VAL A 134 -12.04 -28.89 -6.70
C VAL A 134 -11.83 -29.44 -8.11
N ASN A 135 -12.06 -30.75 -8.31
CA ASN A 135 -11.92 -31.39 -9.61
C ASN A 135 -13.03 -30.93 -10.58
N GLU A 136 -14.29 -30.97 -10.17
CA GLU A 136 -15.46 -30.61 -10.99
C GLU A 136 -15.39 -29.16 -11.50
N PHE A 137 -15.05 -28.21 -10.62
CA PHE A 137 -14.97 -26.79 -10.97
C PHE A 137 -13.59 -26.36 -11.48
N GLY A 138 -12.65 -27.29 -11.68
CA GLY A 138 -11.31 -27.03 -12.23
C GLY A 138 -10.49 -26.04 -11.38
N LEU A 139 -10.57 -26.15 -10.05
CA LEU A 139 -9.93 -25.20 -9.13
C LEU A 139 -8.45 -25.53 -8.95
N SER A 140 -7.61 -24.50 -9.03
CA SER A 140 -6.17 -24.66 -8.87
C SER A 140 -5.81 -25.10 -7.45
N THR A 141 -5.11 -26.23 -7.34
CA THR A 141 -4.44 -26.75 -6.14
C THR A 141 -3.00 -26.23 -6.00
N GLU A 142 -2.46 -25.61 -7.05
CA GLU A 142 -1.10 -25.07 -7.08
C GLU A 142 -0.90 -24.02 -5.98
N LYS A 143 0.17 -24.20 -5.19
CA LYS A 143 0.62 -23.19 -4.24
C LYS A 143 1.14 -21.98 -5.00
N GLU A 144 0.82 -20.77 -4.54
CA GLU A 144 1.42 -19.58 -5.14
C GLU A 144 2.94 -19.61 -4.98
N ALA A 145 3.66 -19.25 -6.04
CA ALA A 145 5.08 -18.96 -5.96
C ALA A 145 5.36 -17.97 -4.82
N LYS A 146 6.46 -18.20 -4.11
CA LYS A 146 6.86 -17.46 -2.92
C LYS A 146 8.12 -16.62 -3.18
N PRO A 147 8.08 -15.61 -4.08
CA PRO A 147 9.24 -14.79 -4.38
C PRO A 147 9.74 -14.06 -3.12
N ILE A 148 11.05 -14.10 -2.95
CA ILE A 148 11.80 -13.50 -1.86
C ILE A 148 12.27 -12.12 -2.36
N MET A 149 12.11 -11.07 -1.56
CA MET A 149 12.67 -9.75 -1.86
C MET A 149 13.81 -9.51 -0.87
N ARG A 150 15.05 -9.50 -1.36
CA ARG A 150 16.25 -9.17 -0.56
C ARG A 150 16.66 -7.71 -0.76
N ALA A 151 17.69 -7.25 -0.05
CA ALA A 151 18.15 -5.86 -0.09
C ALA A 151 18.51 -5.39 -1.52
N GLU A 152 19.10 -6.26 -2.34
CA GLU A 152 19.41 -6.01 -3.74
C GLU A 152 18.16 -5.86 -4.63
N ASP A 153 17.08 -6.60 -4.34
CA ASP A 153 15.81 -6.46 -5.05
C ASP A 153 15.05 -5.20 -4.58
N GLU A 154 15.17 -4.90 -3.28
CA GLU A 154 14.61 -3.72 -2.65
C GLU A 154 15.27 -2.43 -3.17
N PHE A 155 16.58 -2.46 -3.40
CA PHE A 155 17.34 -1.38 -4.02
C PHE A 155 16.77 -0.99 -5.39
N GLU A 156 16.54 -1.95 -6.29
CA GLU A 156 15.95 -1.68 -7.62
C GLU A 156 14.50 -1.15 -7.53
N LEU A 157 13.73 -1.64 -6.56
CA LEU A 157 12.37 -1.17 -6.30
C LEU A 157 12.34 0.29 -5.79
N LEU A 158 13.24 0.64 -4.86
CA LEU A 158 13.39 1.99 -4.32
C LEU A 158 13.99 2.95 -5.35
N LYS A 159 14.98 2.51 -6.11
CA LYS A 159 15.55 3.27 -7.24
C LYS A 159 14.45 3.64 -8.23
N THR A 160 13.62 2.67 -8.62
CA THR A 160 12.44 2.92 -9.47
C THR A 160 11.46 3.91 -8.85
N LEU A 161 11.20 3.82 -7.53
CA LEU A 161 10.29 4.72 -6.79
C LEU A 161 10.75 6.19 -6.88
N TRP A 162 12.06 6.42 -6.88
CA TRP A 162 12.67 7.76 -6.95
C TRP A 162 12.89 8.24 -8.39
N GLU A 163 13.44 7.42 -9.28
CA GLU A 163 13.79 7.79 -10.66
C GLU A 163 12.59 7.88 -11.63
N SER A 164 11.53 7.07 -11.44
CA SER A 164 10.50 6.93 -12.47
C SER A 164 9.34 7.92 -12.34
N SER A 165 9.16 8.79 -13.35
CA SER A 165 8.00 9.66 -13.48
C SER A 165 6.68 8.91 -13.74
N GLU A 166 6.70 7.57 -13.91
CA GLU A 166 5.47 6.76 -13.98
C GLU A 166 4.89 6.42 -12.60
N VAL A 167 5.65 6.60 -11.52
CA VAL A 167 5.23 6.28 -10.16
C VAL A 167 4.48 7.48 -9.55
N GLU A 168 3.23 7.66 -9.98
CA GLU A 168 2.30 8.72 -9.51
C GLU A 168 1.91 8.56 -8.02
N MET A 169 2.07 9.64 -7.27
CA MET A 169 1.46 9.94 -5.97
C MET A 169 0.51 11.14 -6.10
N GLN A 170 -0.27 11.41 -5.04
CA GLN A 170 -1.06 12.66 -4.93
C GLN A 170 -0.32 13.74 -4.14
N HIS A 171 0.71 13.35 -3.40
CA HIS A 171 1.52 14.16 -2.51
C HIS A 171 2.85 13.45 -2.32
N GLU A 172 3.99 14.14 -2.43
CA GLU A 172 5.31 13.50 -2.44
C GLU A 172 5.70 12.87 -1.10
N ARG A 173 5.15 13.34 0.03
CA ARG A 173 5.23 12.63 1.32
C ARG A 173 4.78 11.17 1.23
N LEU A 174 3.81 10.83 0.36
CA LEU A 174 3.38 9.45 0.14
C LEU A 174 4.48 8.58 -0.48
N ARG A 175 5.43 9.17 -1.22
CA ARG A 175 6.62 8.50 -1.76
C ARG A 175 7.61 8.18 -0.65
N VAL A 176 7.92 9.16 0.19
CA VAL A 176 8.80 9.02 1.38
C VAL A 176 8.24 7.96 2.33
N GLN A 177 6.94 8.04 2.64
CA GLN A 177 6.25 7.03 3.45
C GLN A 177 6.30 5.63 2.80
N LEU A 178 6.17 5.50 1.47
CA LEU A 178 6.29 4.21 0.79
C LEU A 178 7.72 3.65 0.87
N ALA A 179 8.75 4.50 0.71
CA ALA A 179 10.14 4.10 0.86
C ALA A 179 10.42 3.57 2.27
N LEU A 180 10.00 4.30 3.31
CA LEU A 180 10.14 3.84 4.69
C LEU A 180 9.33 2.56 4.98
N MET A 181 8.12 2.42 4.44
CA MET A 181 7.34 1.18 4.59
C MET A 181 7.99 -0.03 3.90
N ILE A 182 8.76 0.20 2.83
CA ILE A 182 9.56 -0.82 2.14
C ILE A 182 10.74 -1.24 3.02
N GLN A 183 11.57 -0.27 3.43
CA GLN A 183 12.75 -0.49 4.29
C GLN A 183 12.39 -1.18 5.61
N LEU A 184 11.37 -0.69 6.32
CA LEU A 184 10.91 -1.32 7.56
C LEU A 184 10.31 -2.73 7.35
N ALA A 185 9.73 -3.02 6.18
CA ALA A 185 9.26 -4.37 5.86
C ALA A 185 10.42 -5.34 5.57
N GLY A 186 11.53 -4.86 5.00
CA GLY A 186 12.76 -5.62 4.80
C GLY A 186 13.51 -5.91 6.10
N ILE A 187 13.70 -4.91 6.97
CA ILE A 187 14.55 -5.05 8.18
C ILE A 187 13.82 -5.58 9.42
N THR A 188 12.48 -5.46 9.52
CA THR A 188 11.71 -5.97 10.68
C THR A 188 10.81 -7.16 10.35
N GLY A 189 10.62 -7.46 9.06
CA GLY A 189 9.69 -8.47 8.58
C GLY A 189 8.23 -8.28 9.00
N ASN A 190 7.83 -7.13 9.56
CA ASN A 190 6.51 -6.97 10.16
C ASN A 190 5.36 -7.11 9.15
N ARG A 191 4.19 -7.53 9.63
CA ARG A 191 2.99 -7.64 8.78
C ARG A 191 2.53 -6.23 8.39
N PRO A 192 2.02 -5.99 7.17
CA PRO A 192 1.65 -4.65 6.69
C PRO A 192 0.63 -3.92 7.57
N GLY A 193 -0.26 -4.67 8.26
CA GLY A 193 -1.20 -4.10 9.22
C GLY A 193 -0.54 -3.55 10.50
N ALA A 194 0.61 -4.11 10.92
CA ALA A 194 1.37 -3.60 12.06
C ALA A 194 2.14 -2.33 11.65
N LEU A 195 2.89 -2.38 10.54
CA LEU A 195 3.62 -1.23 9.96
C LEU A 195 2.73 0.00 9.81
N ARG A 196 1.57 -0.13 9.16
CA ARG A 196 0.57 0.94 8.95
C ARG A 196 0.16 1.68 10.24
N ARG A 197 0.12 1.00 11.39
CA ARG A 197 -0.47 1.50 12.64
C ARG A 197 0.53 2.14 13.59
N MET A 198 1.79 2.23 13.20
CA MET A 198 2.82 2.91 13.96
C MET A 198 2.49 4.40 14.13
N GLN A 199 2.58 4.88 15.37
CA GLN A 199 2.46 6.29 15.75
C GLN A 199 3.83 6.82 16.17
N TYR A 200 4.01 8.14 16.30
CA TYR A 200 5.31 8.67 16.71
C TYR A 200 5.74 8.21 18.12
N LYS A 201 4.81 8.00 19.06
CA LYS A 201 5.09 7.39 20.39
C LYS A 201 5.55 5.92 20.39
N ASP A 202 5.52 5.26 19.23
CA ASP A 202 6.10 3.92 19.07
C ASP A 202 7.61 3.96 18.74
N LEU A 203 8.16 5.16 18.56
CA LEU A 203 9.57 5.41 18.26
C LEU A 203 10.33 5.85 19.51
N LYS A 204 11.57 5.40 19.66
CA LYS A 204 12.59 6.06 20.49
C LYS A 204 13.78 6.38 19.61
N ILE A 205 14.25 7.62 19.67
CA ILE A 205 15.37 8.11 18.85
C ILE A 205 16.46 8.51 19.83
N ALA A 206 17.64 7.89 19.71
CA ALA A 206 18.68 8.01 20.71
C ALA A 206 20.08 8.06 20.09
N LEU A 207 20.95 8.85 20.71
CA LEU A 207 22.38 8.85 20.46
C LEU A 207 23.07 8.02 21.54
N LEU A 208 23.82 7.00 21.12
CA LEU A 208 24.63 6.13 21.99
C LEU A 208 26.13 6.35 21.75
N PRO A 209 27.02 6.13 22.74
CA PRO A 209 28.46 6.18 22.52
C PRO A 209 28.85 5.17 21.44
N ASP A 210 29.82 5.50 20.58
CA ASP A 210 30.29 4.54 19.58
C ASP A 210 31.05 3.40 20.28
N PRO A 211 30.59 2.12 20.21
CA PRO A 211 31.31 1.01 20.81
C PRO A 211 32.69 0.78 20.19
N ALA A 212 32.98 1.34 19.01
CA ALA A 212 34.30 1.33 18.40
C ALA A 212 35.25 2.44 18.92
N GLY A 213 34.81 3.28 19.87
CA GLY A 213 35.60 4.37 20.42
C GLY A 213 35.63 5.66 19.58
N GLY A 214 34.79 5.75 18.55
CA GLY A 214 34.62 6.97 17.75
C GLY A 214 34.11 8.16 18.59
N GLU A 215 34.63 9.36 18.33
CA GLU A 215 34.27 10.57 19.08
C GLU A 215 32.79 10.97 18.93
N ARG A 216 32.19 10.67 17.77
CA ARG A 216 30.80 11.02 17.45
C ARG A 216 29.86 9.90 17.90
N PRO A 217 28.73 10.22 18.55
CA PRO A 217 27.77 9.20 18.94
C PRO A 217 27.05 8.59 17.73
N ARG A 218 26.52 7.39 17.95
CA ARG A 218 25.83 6.57 16.95
C ARG A 218 24.32 6.74 17.10
N LEU A 219 23.62 6.95 16.00
CA LEU A 219 22.17 7.16 16.00
C LEU A 219 21.43 5.84 15.93
N VAL A 220 20.60 5.56 16.93
CA VAL A 220 19.74 4.37 17.00
C VAL A 220 18.28 4.78 17.03
N MET A 221 17.46 4.07 16.26
CA MET A 221 16.01 4.25 16.20
C MET A 221 15.31 2.94 16.58
N ASP A 222 14.61 2.95 17.71
CA ASP A 222 13.83 1.81 18.17
C ASP A 222 12.40 1.88 17.63
N PHE A 223 11.95 0.81 16.99
CA PHE A 223 10.60 0.68 16.43
C PHE A 223 9.76 -0.31 17.24
N THR A 224 8.79 0.19 18.03
CA THR A 224 7.96 -0.63 18.95
C THR A 224 6.64 -1.04 18.31
N PHE A 225 6.48 -2.31 17.94
CA PHE A 225 5.28 -2.78 17.23
C PHE A 225 4.17 -3.26 18.19
N ARG A 226 3.35 -2.33 18.69
CA ARG A 226 2.23 -2.62 19.61
C ARG A 226 1.02 -3.30 18.95
N HIS A 227 0.74 -2.97 17.69
CA HIS A 227 -0.47 -3.43 16.99
C HIS A 227 -0.25 -4.66 16.09
N THR A 228 0.31 -5.74 16.64
CA THR A 228 0.61 -6.99 15.93
C THR A 228 -0.59 -7.95 15.87
N LYS A 229 -0.45 -9.09 15.16
CA LYS A 229 -1.54 -10.08 15.05
C LYS A 229 -1.65 -10.88 16.35
N ARG A 230 -2.68 -10.56 17.15
CA ARG A 230 -3.08 -11.31 18.34
C ARG A 230 -3.53 -12.74 17.99
N TYR A 231 -3.18 -13.69 18.84
CA TYR A 231 -3.72 -15.05 18.86
C TYR A 231 -3.88 -15.44 20.33
N LEU A 232 -5.13 -15.64 20.76
CA LEU A 232 -5.50 -16.02 22.13
C LEU A 232 -5.02 -15.08 23.27
N GLY A 233 -4.75 -13.80 22.98
CA GLY A 233 -4.43 -12.82 24.03
C GLY A 233 -3.84 -11.52 23.52
N VAL A 234 -3.47 -10.64 24.47
CA VAL A 234 -2.48 -9.59 24.24
C VAL A 234 -1.13 -10.28 23.98
N LYS A 235 -0.28 -9.65 23.17
CA LYS A 235 1.12 -10.06 22.97
C LYS A 235 1.99 -8.88 23.34
N ASP A 236 3.14 -9.17 23.92
CA ASP A 236 4.15 -8.15 24.18
C ASP A 236 4.60 -7.49 22.86
N PRO A 237 4.84 -6.18 22.87
CA PRO A 237 5.35 -5.49 21.70
C PRO A 237 6.82 -5.87 21.47
N ASN A 238 7.15 -6.24 20.23
CA ASN A 238 8.55 -6.35 19.84
C ASN A 238 9.08 -4.96 19.51
N THR A 239 10.20 -4.57 20.13
CA THR A 239 10.97 -3.38 19.79
C THR A 239 12.17 -3.79 18.93
N PHE A 240 12.38 -3.09 17.81
CA PHE A 240 13.47 -3.33 16.87
C PHE A 240 14.44 -2.15 16.88
N PRO A 241 15.64 -2.28 17.46
CA PRO A 241 16.67 -1.26 17.36
C PRO A 241 17.26 -1.24 15.94
N VAL A 242 17.30 -0.07 15.32
CA VAL A 242 17.88 0.16 13.99
C VAL A 242 19.00 1.19 14.12
N PRO A 243 20.27 0.74 14.24
CA PRO A 243 21.42 1.63 14.25
C PRO A 243 21.66 2.24 12.88
N ASP A 244 22.45 3.31 12.86
CA ASP A 244 23.02 3.88 11.65
C ASP A 244 24.10 2.94 11.08
N ILE A 245 24.34 3.05 9.77
CA ILE A 245 25.44 2.37 9.09
C ILE A 245 26.45 3.46 8.68
N PRO A 246 27.60 3.60 9.36
CA PRO A 246 28.48 4.76 9.17
C PRO A 246 28.95 4.88 7.72
N GLN A 247 29.54 3.82 7.18
CA GLN A 247 30.06 3.78 5.82
C GLN A 247 29.03 3.27 4.79
N GLU A 248 27.75 3.64 4.97
CA GLU A 248 26.67 3.24 4.06
C GLU A 248 26.89 3.80 2.65
N ALA A 249 27.16 2.91 1.68
CA ALA A 249 27.59 3.29 0.34
C ALA A 249 26.68 4.34 -0.32
N CYS A 250 25.36 4.23 -0.17
CA CYS A 250 24.38 5.25 -0.55
C CYS A 250 23.16 5.18 0.37
N LEU A 251 22.42 6.28 0.54
CA LEU A 251 21.35 6.40 1.54
C LEU A 251 20.00 5.82 1.07
N LEU A 252 19.93 5.22 -0.12
CA LEU A 252 18.70 4.68 -0.71
C LEU A 252 18.01 3.61 0.17
N LEU A 253 18.81 2.74 0.82
CA LEU A 253 18.32 1.71 1.75
C LEU A 253 18.19 2.20 3.20
N CYS A 254 18.62 3.44 3.50
CA CYS A 254 18.68 3.95 4.87
C CYS A 254 17.28 4.34 5.39
N PRO A 255 16.70 3.63 6.38
CA PRO A 255 15.40 3.98 6.95
C PRO A 255 15.46 5.27 7.76
N GLN A 256 16.62 5.59 8.33
CA GLN A 256 16.84 6.77 9.17
C GLN A 256 16.61 8.06 8.39
N THR A 257 17.14 8.16 7.16
CA THR A 257 16.94 9.32 6.29
C THR A 257 15.47 9.56 5.98
N MET A 258 14.71 8.50 5.68
CA MET A 258 13.27 8.61 5.40
C MET A 258 12.46 8.97 6.65
N LEU A 259 12.78 8.37 7.81
CA LEU A 259 12.07 8.64 9.06
C LEU A 259 12.33 10.05 9.58
N LEU A 260 13.59 10.49 9.62
CA LEU A 260 13.95 11.84 10.08
C LEU A 260 13.31 12.91 9.18
N GLY A 261 13.34 12.73 7.86
CA GLY A 261 12.69 13.66 6.94
C GLY A 261 11.17 13.77 7.17
N LEU A 262 10.50 12.68 7.58
CA LEU A 262 9.09 12.72 7.99
C LEU A 262 8.87 13.40 9.35
N LEU A 263 9.78 13.23 10.30
CA LEU A 263 9.71 13.83 11.64
C LEU A 263 9.95 15.35 11.58
N PHE A 264 10.99 15.80 10.90
CA PHE A 264 11.25 17.23 10.70
C PHE A 264 10.14 17.90 9.88
N ALA A 265 9.61 17.24 8.84
CA ALA A 265 8.47 17.76 8.08
C ALA A 265 7.18 17.94 8.91
N ASP A 266 7.00 17.15 9.98
CA ASP A 266 5.86 17.28 10.90
C ASP A 266 6.15 18.16 12.12
N LYS A 267 7.38 18.70 12.22
CA LYS A 267 7.94 19.33 13.44
C LYS A 267 7.67 18.46 14.68
N ALA A 268 8.05 17.19 14.58
CA ALA A 268 7.68 16.15 15.54
C ALA A 268 8.60 16.03 16.76
N PHE A 269 9.72 16.77 16.79
CA PHE A 269 10.60 16.84 17.96
C PHE A 269 10.11 17.89 18.95
N ALA A 270 10.31 17.65 20.25
CA ALA A 270 9.96 18.62 21.29
C ALA A 270 10.97 19.80 21.39
N VAL A 271 12.08 19.73 20.65
CA VAL A 271 13.08 20.81 20.55
C VAL A 271 12.59 21.82 19.50
N PRO A 272 12.36 23.09 19.86
CA PRO A 272 11.94 24.13 18.90
C PRO A 272 12.99 24.36 17.81
N ASP A 273 12.51 24.61 16.59
CA ASP A 273 13.30 24.97 15.40
C ASP A 273 14.49 24.05 15.04
N PHE A 274 14.52 22.85 15.62
CA PHE A 274 15.56 21.85 15.45
C PHE A 274 15.70 21.39 13.99
N THR A 275 16.94 21.32 13.52
CA THR A 275 17.32 21.04 12.14
C THR A 275 18.04 19.69 11.96
N PRO A 276 18.09 19.15 10.73
CA PRO A 276 18.88 17.96 10.42
C PRO A 276 20.38 18.11 10.67
N ALA A 277 20.93 19.33 10.62
CA ALA A 277 22.36 19.58 10.85
C ALA A 277 22.71 19.47 12.34
N GLU A 278 21.99 20.20 13.19
CA GLU A 278 22.18 20.21 14.66
C GLU A 278 22.10 18.79 15.25
N LEU A 279 21.22 17.94 14.70
CA LEU A 279 21.10 16.52 15.09
C LEU A 279 22.45 15.77 15.06
N PHE A 280 23.31 16.04 14.09
CA PHE A 280 24.64 15.39 13.97
C PHE A 280 25.75 16.12 14.73
N GLU A 281 25.49 17.31 15.26
CA GLU A 281 26.41 18.07 16.12
C GLU A 281 26.24 17.70 17.60
N LEU A 282 25.06 17.17 17.98
CA LEU A 282 24.75 16.71 19.33
C LEU A 282 25.82 15.74 19.88
N ARG A 283 26.21 15.99 21.14
CA ARG A 283 27.06 15.09 21.94
C ARG A 283 26.28 14.57 23.15
N ILE A 284 26.66 13.39 23.62
CA ILE A 284 26.07 12.80 24.83
C ILE A 284 26.63 13.54 26.04
N PRO A 285 25.78 14.06 26.96
CA PRO A 285 26.26 14.79 28.13
C PRO A 285 27.18 13.92 29.02
N PRO A 286 28.20 14.51 29.67
CA PRO A 286 29.10 13.78 30.57
C PRO A 286 28.36 12.94 31.61
N GLY A 287 28.83 11.71 31.84
CA GLY A 287 28.21 10.76 32.75
C GLY A 287 26.97 10.02 32.21
N LYS A 288 26.39 10.43 31.08
CA LYS A 288 25.29 9.69 30.42
C LYS A 288 25.83 8.64 29.44
N ARG A 289 25.06 7.56 29.28
CA ARG A 289 25.29 6.50 28.27
C ARG A 289 24.32 6.56 27.09
N GLU A 290 23.43 7.55 27.08
CA GLU A 290 22.41 7.77 26.07
C GLU A 290 21.97 9.24 26.10
N LEU A 291 21.72 9.82 24.93
CA LEU A 291 20.92 11.04 24.78
C LEU A 291 19.68 10.70 23.95
N VAL A 292 18.51 10.64 24.60
CA VAL A 292 17.22 10.47 23.92
C VAL A 292 16.79 11.82 23.35
N ILE A 293 16.36 11.82 22.09
CA ILE A 293 15.83 12.99 21.40
C ILE A 293 14.29 12.93 21.53
N PRO A 294 13.67 13.84 22.31
CA PRO A 294 12.26 13.76 22.64
C PRO A 294 11.36 14.10 21.46
N ILE A 295 10.28 13.32 21.30
CA ILE A 295 9.16 13.60 20.41
C ILE A 295 8.17 14.51 21.15
N ASP A 296 7.58 15.47 20.44
CA ASP A 296 6.52 16.33 20.98
C ASP A 296 5.26 15.48 21.31
N GLU A 297 4.81 15.55 22.55
CA GLU A 297 3.62 14.84 23.03
C GLU A 297 2.36 15.23 22.23
N SER A 298 2.28 16.46 21.69
CA SER A 298 1.20 16.88 20.79
C SER A 298 1.13 16.05 19.49
N LYS A 299 2.23 15.38 19.14
CA LYS A 299 2.38 14.50 17.96
C LYS A 299 2.46 13.02 18.31
N ALA A 300 2.52 12.64 19.60
CA ALA A 300 2.69 11.27 20.06
C ALA A 300 1.71 10.29 19.40
N ASP A 301 0.44 10.67 19.32
CA ASP A 301 -0.64 9.89 18.69
C ASP A 301 -0.76 10.05 17.16
N LEU A 302 0.03 10.92 16.53
CA LEU A 302 -0.03 11.10 15.09
C LEU A 302 0.53 9.85 14.39
N PRO A 303 -0.19 9.24 13.42
CA PRO A 303 0.33 8.08 12.70
C PRO A 303 1.54 8.45 11.83
N LEU A 304 2.58 7.61 11.84
CA LEU A 304 3.76 7.80 10.99
C LEU A 304 3.41 7.76 9.49
N PHE A 305 2.51 6.84 9.10
CA PHE A 305 2.11 6.62 7.71
C PHE A 305 0.74 7.22 7.40
N ARG A 306 0.69 8.53 7.15
CA ARG A 306 -0.55 9.31 7.00
C ARG A 306 -1.17 9.17 5.61
N GLY A 307 -2.50 9.12 5.55
CA GLY A 307 -3.28 9.19 4.32
C GLY A 307 -3.36 10.62 3.77
N VAL A 308 -4.06 10.79 2.65
CA VAL A 308 -4.42 12.11 2.12
C VAL A 308 -5.92 12.28 2.08
N GLU A 309 -6.37 13.51 2.27
CA GLU A 309 -7.75 13.94 2.16
C GLU A 309 -7.86 15.15 1.21
N ARG A 310 -9.10 15.54 0.88
CA ARG A 310 -9.36 16.71 0.04
C ARG A 310 -10.11 17.76 0.83
N THR A 311 -9.58 18.96 0.79
CA THR A 311 -10.06 20.14 1.50
C THR A 311 -10.39 21.25 0.49
N VAL A 312 -10.91 22.37 0.96
CA VAL A 312 -11.04 23.59 0.13
C VAL A 312 -9.69 24.07 -0.40
N HIS A 313 -8.56 23.74 0.23
CA HIS A 313 -7.21 24.14 -0.21
C HIS A 313 -6.55 23.13 -1.17
N GLY A 314 -7.19 22.02 -1.51
CA GLY A 314 -6.62 20.99 -2.40
C GLY A 314 -6.44 19.64 -1.71
N VAL A 315 -5.41 18.90 -2.08
CA VAL A 315 -5.03 17.64 -1.40
C VAL A 315 -4.18 18.00 -0.19
N ARG A 316 -4.47 17.40 0.97
CA ARG A 316 -3.68 17.60 2.20
C ARG A 316 -3.41 16.27 2.89
N MET A 317 -2.37 16.22 3.71
CA MET A 317 -2.08 15.08 4.57
C MET A 317 -3.13 14.98 5.69
N SER A 318 -3.79 13.83 5.79
CA SER A 318 -4.81 13.54 6.79
C SER A 318 -4.18 13.27 8.17
N SER A 319 -4.96 13.42 9.25
CA SER A 319 -4.63 12.89 10.58
C SER A 319 -4.74 11.36 10.67
N ARG A 320 -5.36 10.70 9.68
CA ARG A 320 -5.60 9.26 9.66
C ARG A 320 -4.52 8.49 8.90
N ALA A 321 -4.17 7.30 9.37
CA ALA A 321 -3.21 6.42 8.70
C ALA A 321 -3.70 5.86 7.34
N VAL A 322 -2.78 5.65 6.39
CA VAL A 322 -3.04 4.99 5.06
C VAL A 322 -3.78 3.67 5.22
N THR A 323 -4.72 3.30 4.33
CA THR A 323 -5.56 2.09 4.52
C THR A 323 -4.77 0.77 4.44
N GLU A 324 -5.33 -0.35 4.94
CA GLU A 324 -4.67 -1.68 4.88
C GLU A 324 -4.30 -2.11 3.44
N ASN A 325 -5.11 -1.70 2.45
CA ASN A 325 -4.88 -2.01 1.04
C ASN A 325 -3.90 -1.03 0.36
N TRP A 326 -3.71 0.18 0.88
CA TRP A 326 -2.91 1.23 0.25
C TRP A 326 -1.51 0.76 -0.15
N LEU A 327 -0.79 0.09 0.76
CA LEU A 327 0.55 -0.44 0.48
C LEU A 327 0.53 -1.48 -0.66
N ARG A 328 -0.50 -2.34 -0.72
CA ARG A 328 -0.66 -3.34 -1.80
C ARG A 328 -0.99 -2.69 -3.14
N GLU A 329 -1.75 -1.60 -3.11
CA GLU A 329 -2.12 -0.80 -4.29
C GLU A 329 -0.97 0.05 -4.83
N ARG A 330 0.07 0.32 -4.01
CA ARG A 330 1.30 1.02 -4.44
C ARG A 330 2.41 0.08 -4.85
N LEU A 331 2.66 -1.00 -4.10
CA LEU A 331 3.70 -1.97 -4.42
C LEU A 331 3.48 -2.69 -5.76
N ARG A 332 2.22 -3.00 -6.12
CA ARG A 332 1.91 -3.69 -7.39
C ARG A 332 2.38 -2.88 -8.61
N PRO A 333 1.90 -1.64 -8.86
CA PRO A 333 2.35 -0.87 -10.01
C PRO A 333 3.84 -0.53 -9.93
N LEU A 334 4.39 -0.27 -8.74
CA LEU A 334 5.83 -0.03 -8.58
C LEU A 334 6.68 -1.21 -9.07
N GLY A 335 6.34 -2.45 -8.67
CA GLY A 335 7.01 -3.66 -9.17
C GLY A 335 6.79 -3.92 -10.66
N GLU A 336 5.63 -3.55 -11.20
CA GLU A 336 5.36 -3.61 -12.65
C GLU A 336 6.19 -2.57 -13.44
N ILE A 337 6.50 -1.41 -12.86
CA ILE A 337 7.38 -0.38 -13.46
C ILE A 337 8.86 -0.77 -13.33
N THR A 338 9.26 -1.33 -12.17
CA THR A 338 10.59 -1.96 -11.94
C THR A 338 10.82 -3.16 -12.86
N SER A 339 9.78 -3.59 -13.61
CA SER A 339 9.82 -4.68 -14.56
C SER A 339 10.10 -6.06 -13.93
N PHE A 340 9.75 -6.25 -12.65
CA PHE A 340 9.70 -7.58 -12.05
C PHE A 340 8.62 -8.45 -12.70
N ASP A 341 8.87 -9.75 -12.80
CA ASP A 341 7.91 -10.71 -13.35
C ASP A 341 6.85 -11.11 -12.31
N TRP A 342 7.26 -11.17 -11.04
CA TRP A 342 6.39 -11.45 -9.92
C TRP A 342 5.75 -10.18 -9.35
N ILE A 343 4.46 -10.26 -9.04
CA ILE A 343 3.74 -9.18 -8.36
C ILE A 343 4.34 -8.95 -6.97
N VAL A 344 4.90 -7.76 -6.75
CA VAL A 344 5.38 -7.34 -5.42
C VAL A 344 4.21 -7.26 -4.45
N LYS A 345 4.36 -7.94 -3.31
CA LYS A 345 3.41 -7.95 -2.19
C LYS A 345 4.20 -7.63 -0.91
N PRO A 346 3.58 -7.09 0.16
CA PRO A 346 4.26 -6.91 1.46
C PRO A 346 4.89 -8.19 2.02
N TYR A 347 4.36 -9.36 1.63
CA TYR A 347 4.89 -10.66 2.04
C TYR A 347 6.18 -11.08 1.30
N CYS A 348 6.62 -10.38 0.24
CA CYS A 348 7.92 -10.65 -0.38
C CYS A 348 9.06 -10.22 0.55
N PHE A 349 8.99 -9.01 1.12
CA PHE A 349 9.93 -8.50 2.13
C PHE A 349 9.98 -9.39 3.37
N ARG A 350 8.81 -9.73 3.94
CA ARG A 350 8.73 -10.63 5.09
C ARG A 350 9.32 -12.03 4.84
N ARG A 351 9.36 -12.50 3.58
CA ARG A 351 10.06 -13.74 3.21
C ARG A 351 11.57 -13.53 3.09
N GLY A 352 12.03 -12.43 2.48
CA GLY A 352 13.44 -12.04 2.46
C GLY A 352 14.02 -11.88 3.85
N HIS A 353 13.34 -11.10 4.70
CA HIS A 353 13.70 -10.95 6.11
C HIS A 353 13.82 -12.31 6.81
N GLY A 354 12.78 -13.15 6.72
CA GLY A 354 12.79 -14.44 7.42
C GLY A 354 13.81 -15.44 6.87
N GLU A 355 14.16 -15.38 5.59
CA GLU A 355 15.23 -16.19 4.98
C GLU A 355 16.63 -15.68 5.34
N ALA A 356 16.82 -14.35 5.42
CA ALA A 356 18.06 -13.75 5.90
C ALA A 356 18.34 -14.08 7.38
N LEU A 357 17.29 -14.15 8.21
CA LEU A 357 17.41 -14.64 9.60
C LEU A 357 17.71 -16.15 9.66
N ASP A 358 17.00 -16.97 8.87
CA ASP A 358 17.16 -18.44 8.81
C ASP A 358 18.54 -18.87 8.28
N SER A 359 19.19 -18.01 7.49
CA SER A 359 20.53 -18.23 6.92
C SER A 359 21.65 -17.56 7.72
N SER A 360 21.37 -17.00 8.90
CA SER A 360 22.34 -16.23 9.69
C SER A 360 22.91 -17.03 10.85
N ASN A 361 24.24 -17.13 10.92
CA ASN A 361 24.95 -17.72 12.06
C ASN A 361 24.80 -16.91 13.37
N HIS A 362 24.23 -15.71 13.31
CA HIS A 362 24.03 -14.82 14.47
C HIS A 362 22.61 -14.86 15.04
N ILE A 363 21.66 -15.55 14.38
CA ILE A 363 20.25 -15.55 14.77
C ILE A 363 19.79 -16.99 14.98
N SER A 364 19.47 -17.32 16.22
CA SER A 364 18.92 -18.64 16.56
C SER A 364 17.49 -18.83 16.07
N ASP A 365 17.07 -20.08 16.00
CA ASP A 365 15.74 -20.44 15.56
C ASP A 365 14.62 -19.86 16.46
N SER A 366 14.90 -19.73 17.77
CA SER A 366 14.01 -19.08 18.73
C SER A 366 13.98 -17.56 18.57
N GLN A 367 15.12 -16.90 18.31
CA GLN A 367 15.18 -15.46 18.01
C GLN A 367 14.43 -15.14 16.72
N ARG A 368 14.61 -15.92 15.65
CA ARG A 368 13.84 -15.80 14.41
C ARG A 368 12.34 -15.92 14.65
N ASN A 369 11.92 -16.90 15.46
CA ASN A 369 10.52 -17.09 15.80
C ASN A 369 9.94 -15.94 16.62
N LEU A 370 10.70 -15.38 17.57
CA LEU A 370 10.35 -14.16 18.33
C LEU A 370 10.17 -12.96 17.40
N ILE A 371 11.19 -12.65 16.60
CA ILE A 371 11.20 -11.55 15.62
C ILE A 371 9.99 -11.65 14.69
N MET A 372 9.77 -12.83 14.11
CA MET A 372 8.66 -13.09 13.19
C MET A 372 7.31 -13.27 13.90
N GLN A 373 7.25 -13.29 15.23
CA GLN A 373 6.03 -13.57 16.02
C GLN A 373 5.36 -14.89 15.57
N HIS A 374 6.17 -15.93 15.40
CA HIS A 374 5.79 -17.30 15.08
C HIS A 374 5.76 -18.15 16.37
N ALA A 375 4.82 -19.08 16.46
CA ALA A 375 4.74 -20.00 17.60
C ALA A 375 5.77 -21.15 17.49
N SER A 376 6.23 -21.47 16.28
CA SER A 376 7.24 -22.47 15.99
C SER A 376 7.79 -22.32 14.57
N SER A 377 8.93 -22.94 14.30
CA SER A 377 9.62 -22.92 13.00
C SER A 377 8.76 -23.52 11.86
N ALA A 378 7.85 -24.44 12.18
CA ALA A 378 6.86 -24.96 11.22
C ALA A 378 6.00 -23.85 10.59
N VAL A 379 5.71 -22.77 11.33
CA VAL A 379 4.98 -21.61 10.79
C VAL A 379 5.79 -20.92 9.70
N PHE A 380 7.12 -20.83 9.85
CA PHE A 380 8.01 -20.31 8.81
C PHE A 380 8.07 -21.25 7.60
N GLN A 381 8.41 -22.52 7.84
CA GLN A 381 8.58 -23.55 6.81
C GLN A 381 7.35 -23.66 5.88
N HIS A 382 6.15 -23.80 6.44
CA HIS A 382 4.94 -23.97 5.62
C HIS A 382 4.54 -22.69 4.86
N ASN A 383 4.64 -21.51 5.50
CA ASN A 383 4.02 -20.29 4.97
C ASN A 383 4.98 -19.33 4.25
N TYR A 384 6.26 -19.33 4.60
CA TYR A 384 7.22 -18.30 4.18
C TYR A 384 8.39 -18.87 3.36
N LEU A 385 8.95 -20.03 3.74
CA LEU A 385 10.05 -20.66 3.01
C LEU A 385 9.67 -20.87 1.53
N SER A 386 10.58 -20.49 0.62
CA SER A 386 10.39 -20.60 -0.82
C SER A 386 10.43 -22.04 -1.32
N HIS A 387 9.80 -22.29 -2.48
CA HIS A 387 9.94 -23.55 -3.22
C HIS A 387 11.07 -23.49 -4.26
N TYR A 388 11.62 -22.30 -4.52
CA TYR A 388 12.91 -22.15 -5.19
C TYR A 388 13.99 -22.23 -4.10
N VAL A 389 14.82 -23.27 -4.13
CA VAL A 389 15.87 -23.51 -3.13
C VAL A 389 16.92 -22.39 -3.22
N THR A 390 17.28 -21.80 -2.06
CA THR A 390 18.18 -20.65 -1.97
C THR A 390 19.62 -21.01 -1.58
N GLN A 391 19.94 -22.32 -1.59
CA GLN A 391 21.24 -22.86 -1.21
C GLN A 391 21.90 -23.59 -2.38
N ASP A 392 23.24 -23.59 -2.43
CA ASP A 392 24.01 -24.32 -3.44
C ASP A 392 24.04 -25.83 -3.11
N THR A 393 22.99 -26.54 -3.52
CA THR A 393 22.88 -27.99 -3.27
C THR A 393 23.95 -28.80 -4.02
N GLN A 394 24.51 -28.25 -5.10
CA GLN A 394 25.59 -28.91 -5.85
C GLN A 394 26.92 -28.81 -5.08
N ALA A 395 27.24 -27.63 -4.55
CA ALA A 395 28.42 -27.44 -3.72
C ALA A 395 28.33 -28.26 -2.44
N ALA A 396 27.19 -28.21 -1.75
CA ALA A 396 26.93 -28.99 -0.53
C ALA A 396 27.09 -30.51 -0.74
N TYR A 397 26.55 -31.06 -1.84
CA TYR A 397 26.68 -32.49 -2.16
C TYR A 397 28.13 -32.89 -2.49
N ARG A 398 28.93 -31.98 -3.05
CA ARG A 398 30.29 -32.25 -3.52
C ARG A 398 31.38 -31.86 -2.52
N GLY A 399 31.04 -31.29 -1.37
CA GLY A 399 32.02 -30.72 -0.43
C GLY A 399 32.81 -29.53 -1.02
N LEU A 400 32.17 -28.73 -1.87
CA LEU A 400 32.76 -27.52 -2.45
C LEU A 400 32.28 -26.27 -1.71
N GLU A 401 33.03 -25.17 -1.86
CA GLU A 401 32.59 -23.85 -1.40
C GLU A 401 31.30 -23.39 -2.12
N PRO A 402 30.23 -23.01 -1.39
CA PRO A 402 28.98 -22.57 -1.98
C PRO A 402 29.12 -21.29 -2.81
N GLN A 403 28.58 -21.29 -4.04
CA GLN A 403 28.56 -20.10 -4.89
C GLN A 403 27.41 -19.15 -4.51
N THR A 404 27.42 -18.69 -3.25
CA THR A 404 26.32 -17.94 -2.62
C THR A 404 25.87 -16.73 -3.44
N ALA A 405 26.78 -15.99 -4.05
CA ALA A 405 26.47 -14.81 -4.84
C ALA A 405 25.54 -15.12 -6.05
N ILE A 406 25.87 -16.13 -6.85
CA ILE A 406 25.05 -16.47 -8.04
C ILE A 406 23.74 -17.14 -7.65
N ILE A 407 23.71 -17.97 -6.59
CA ILE A 407 22.47 -18.56 -6.08
C ILE A 407 21.52 -17.48 -5.52
N ARG A 408 22.07 -16.47 -4.85
CA ARG A 408 21.32 -15.32 -4.32
C ARG A 408 20.70 -14.51 -5.46
N VAL A 409 21.46 -14.15 -6.50
CA VAL A 409 20.92 -13.52 -7.73
C VAL A 409 19.89 -14.44 -8.41
N ALA A 410 20.18 -15.74 -8.54
CA ALA A 410 19.31 -16.68 -9.24
C ALA A 410 17.93 -16.86 -8.56
N SER A 411 17.86 -16.68 -7.24
CA SER A 411 16.65 -16.81 -6.41
C SER A 411 15.94 -15.48 -6.10
N GLY A 412 16.61 -14.33 -6.32
CA GLY A 412 16.07 -12.99 -6.10
C GLY A 412 15.03 -12.55 -7.14
N MET A 413 14.30 -11.47 -6.84
CA MET A 413 13.33 -10.89 -7.79
C MET A 413 14.00 -10.11 -8.94
N SER A 414 15.17 -9.53 -8.71
CA SER A 414 16.02 -8.78 -9.66
C SER A 414 16.39 -9.55 -10.91
N ARG A 415 16.64 -10.87 -10.82
CA ARG A 415 16.80 -11.76 -11.98
C ARG A 415 15.69 -11.60 -13.03
N SER A 416 14.48 -11.26 -12.59
CA SER A 416 13.31 -11.18 -13.44
C SER A 416 13.09 -9.82 -14.11
N ILE A 417 13.99 -8.85 -13.90
CA ILE A 417 13.94 -7.53 -14.53
C ILE A 417 14.12 -7.67 -16.05
N ASP A 418 13.14 -7.18 -16.81
CA ASP A 418 13.20 -7.09 -18.26
C ASP A 418 12.47 -5.83 -18.73
N PRO A 419 13.20 -4.76 -19.11
CA PRO A 419 12.61 -3.49 -19.57
C PRO A 419 11.78 -3.60 -20.85
N GLN A 420 11.95 -4.67 -21.65
CA GLN A 420 11.20 -4.88 -22.88
C GLN A 420 9.87 -5.63 -22.65
N ARG A 421 9.66 -6.22 -21.46
CA ARG A 421 8.47 -7.00 -21.13
C ARG A 421 7.17 -6.20 -21.36
N PRO A 422 6.18 -6.73 -22.10
CA PRO A 422 4.93 -6.02 -22.37
C PRO A 422 4.13 -5.65 -21.09
N ARG A 423 4.19 -4.38 -20.68
CA ARG A 423 3.43 -3.85 -19.54
C ARG A 423 1.96 -3.55 -19.89
N ALA A 424 1.66 -3.22 -21.15
CA ALA A 424 0.32 -2.91 -21.64
C ALA A 424 0.08 -3.44 -23.07
N LEU A 425 -1.19 -3.54 -23.47
CA LEU A 425 -1.58 -3.92 -24.83
C LEU A 425 -1.39 -2.75 -25.81
N THR A 426 -0.90 -3.06 -27.03
CA THR A 426 -0.78 -2.10 -28.14
C THR A 426 -2.16 -1.64 -28.67
N LYS A 427 -2.21 -0.52 -29.41
CA LYS A 427 -3.45 -0.07 -30.11
C LYS A 427 -4.08 -1.21 -30.94
N ARG A 428 -3.26 -2.00 -31.65
CA ARG A 428 -3.70 -3.17 -32.46
C ARG A 428 -4.31 -4.29 -31.59
N GLN A 429 -3.64 -4.69 -30.51
CA GLN A 429 -4.15 -5.72 -29.60
C GLN A 429 -5.44 -5.27 -28.89
N LEU A 430 -5.56 -3.98 -28.54
CA LEU A 430 -6.79 -3.40 -27.98
C LEU A 430 -7.95 -3.44 -28.98
N ALA A 431 -7.70 -3.23 -30.28
CA ALA A 431 -8.70 -3.38 -31.32
C ALA A 431 -9.15 -4.85 -31.46
N THR A 432 -8.25 -5.83 -31.34
CA THR A 432 -8.59 -7.26 -31.29
C THR A 432 -9.49 -7.58 -30.09
N VAL A 433 -9.17 -7.07 -28.89
CA VAL A 433 -10.05 -7.22 -27.71
C VAL A 433 -11.45 -6.64 -27.98
N ASP A 434 -11.55 -5.50 -28.64
CA ASP A 434 -12.84 -4.87 -28.97
C ASP A 434 -13.62 -5.60 -30.09
N ARG A 435 -13.06 -6.64 -30.70
CA ARG A 435 -13.71 -7.55 -31.66
C ARG A 435 -14.03 -8.93 -31.08
N ARG A 436 -13.55 -9.28 -29.87
CA ARG A 436 -13.83 -10.59 -29.23
C ARG A 436 -15.35 -10.78 -29.03
N PRO A 437 -15.93 -11.97 -29.32
CA PRO A 437 -17.39 -12.17 -29.35
C PRO A 437 -18.11 -11.75 -28.07
N GLU A 438 -17.56 -12.09 -26.90
CA GLU A 438 -18.15 -11.77 -25.60
C GLU A 438 -18.18 -10.25 -25.32
N VAL A 439 -17.19 -9.50 -25.80
CA VAL A 439 -17.15 -8.04 -25.72
C VAL A 439 -18.16 -7.42 -26.68
N VAL A 440 -18.30 -7.97 -27.89
CA VAL A 440 -19.26 -7.52 -28.90
C VAL A 440 -20.71 -7.77 -28.44
N LEU A 441 -21.03 -8.95 -27.92
CA LEU A 441 -22.35 -9.31 -27.40
C LEU A 441 -22.75 -8.42 -26.21
N ALA A 442 -21.84 -8.23 -25.24
CA ALA A 442 -22.10 -7.36 -24.10
C ALA A 442 -22.29 -5.88 -24.53
N ARG A 443 -21.55 -5.43 -25.56
CA ARG A 443 -21.73 -4.10 -26.17
C ARG A 443 -23.08 -3.96 -26.86
N ARG A 444 -23.48 -4.92 -27.70
CA ARG A 444 -24.79 -4.94 -28.38
C ARG A 444 -25.95 -4.89 -27.38
N ARG A 445 -25.92 -5.69 -26.30
CA ARG A 445 -26.94 -5.67 -25.23
C ARG A 445 -27.02 -4.30 -24.56
N ARG A 446 -25.88 -3.71 -24.19
CA ARG A 446 -25.80 -2.35 -23.62
C ARG A 446 -26.42 -1.31 -24.57
N ASP A 447 -26.09 -1.38 -25.86
CA ASP A 447 -26.49 -0.35 -26.83
C ASP A 447 -27.97 -0.44 -27.22
N GLY A 448 -28.52 -1.64 -27.37
CA GLY A 448 -29.98 -1.83 -27.56
C GLY A 448 -30.79 -1.35 -26.36
N LEU A 449 -30.34 -1.62 -25.13
CA LEU A 449 -30.96 -1.06 -23.92
C LEU A 449 -30.82 0.47 -23.87
N ALA A 450 -29.67 1.01 -24.26
CA ALA A 450 -29.46 2.46 -24.33
C ALA A 450 -30.37 3.15 -25.38
N GLN A 451 -30.70 2.45 -26.48
CA GLN A 451 -31.66 2.93 -27.48
C GLN A 451 -33.09 2.91 -26.92
N ARG A 452 -33.53 1.78 -26.32
CA ARG A 452 -34.84 1.67 -25.66
C ARG A 452 -35.06 2.76 -24.60
N VAL A 453 -34.07 2.98 -23.73
CA VAL A 453 -34.12 4.04 -22.71
C VAL A 453 -34.22 5.44 -23.32
N ARG A 454 -33.51 5.72 -24.43
CA ARG A 454 -33.62 7.01 -25.12
C ARG A 454 -34.97 7.19 -25.84
N ALA A 455 -35.52 6.13 -26.43
CA ALA A 455 -36.83 6.18 -27.06
C ALA A 455 -37.94 6.52 -26.06
N GLN A 456 -37.88 5.97 -24.85
CA GLN A 456 -38.90 6.18 -23.81
C GLN A 456 -38.69 7.49 -23.00
N TYR A 457 -37.44 7.88 -22.71
CA TYR A 457 -37.16 8.99 -21.77
C TYR A 457 -36.36 10.15 -22.39
N THR A 458 -36.16 10.19 -23.71
CA THR A 458 -35.26 11.07 -24.49
C THR A 458 -33.77 10.94 -24.16
N THR A 459 -33.38 10.84 -22.89
CA THR A 459 -32.00 10.71 -22.43
C THR A 459 -31.86 9.67 -21.32
N ILE A 460 -30.69 9.03 -21.25
CA ILE A 460 -30.35 8.06 -20.20
C ILE A 460 -30.39 8.70 -18.79
N SER A 461 -30.14 10.01 -18.68
CA SER A 461 -30.16 10.69 -17.38
C SER A 461 -31.58 10.92 -16.85
N ARG A 462 -32.57 11.12 -17.72
CA ARG A 462 -34.00 11.29 -17.34
C ARG A 462 -34.65 9.99 -16.86
N ALA A 463 -34.10 8.84 -17.24
CA ALA A 463 -34.60 7.53 -16.82
C ALA A 463 -34.15 7.08 -15.41
N ARG A 464 -33.33 7.86 -14.70
CA ARG A 464 -32.83 7.49 -13.36
C ARG A 464 -33.99 7.17 -12.40
N GLY A 465 -33.88 6.08 -11.65
CA GLY A 465 -34.94 5.60 -10.75
C GLY A 465 -35.96 4.67 -11.41
N THR A 466 -35.81 4.34 -12.71
CA THR A 466 -36.68 3.38 -13.41
C THR A 466 -35.98 2.03 -13.61
N ALA A 467 -36.76 0.94 -13.63
CA ALA A 467 -36.26 -0.40 -13.94
C ALA A 467 -35.53 -0.49 -15.29
N ALA A 468 -35.93 0.33 -16.28
CA ALA A 468 -35.26 0.44 -17.57
C ALA A 468 -33.84 1.02 -17.45
N TYR A 469 -33.64 2.02 -16.58
CA TYR A 469 -32.31 2.56 -16.28
C TYR A 469 -31.44 1.57 -15.52
N ASP A 470 -31.97 0.85 -14.53
CA ASP A 470 -31.19 -0.12 -13.78
C ASP A 470 -30.78 -1.31 -14.66
N THR A 471 -31.68 -1.83 -15.50
CA THR A 471 -31.35 -2.85 -16.52
C THR A 471 -30.25 -2.36 -17.47
N TYR A 472 -30.31 -1.11 -17.93
CA TYR A 472 -29.23 -0.50 -18.72
C TYR A 472 -27.92 -0.37 -17.93
N ARG A 473 -27.98 0.07 -16.68
CA ARG A 473 -26.82 0.29 -15.79
C ARG A 473 -26.10 -1.02 -15.51
N GLU A 474 -26.84 -2.10 -15.26
CA GLU A 474 -26.29 -3.45 -15.12
C GLU A 474 -25.62 -3.94 -16.40
N ALA A 475 -26.28 -3.79 -17.56
CA ALA A 475 -25.70 -4.16 -18.84
C ALA A 475 -24.45 -3.34 -19.18
N HIS A 476 -24.43 -2.05 -18.84
CA HIS A 476 -23.27 -1.18 -18.97
C HIS A 476 -22.11 -1.65 -18.07
N GLN A 477 -22.38 -1.94 -16.81
CA GLN A 477 -21.36 -2.50 -15.90
C GLN A 477 -20.88 -3.87 -16.38
N ALA A 478 -21.77 -4.74 -16.87
CA ALA A 478 -21.42 -6.04 -17.43
C ALA A 478 -20.47 -5.87 -18.63
N PHE A 479 -20.79 -5.00 -19.59
CA PHE A 479 -19.90 -4.65 -20.70
C PHE A 479 -18.51 -4.17 -20.22
N LEU A 480 -18.45 -3.26 -19.24
CA LEU A 480 -17.18 -2.78 -18.70
C LEU A 480 -16.39 -3.90 -18.00
N ARG A 481 -17.07 -4.79 -17.26
CA ARG A 481 -16.45 -5.96 -16.61
C ARG A 481 -15.90 -6.94 -17.66
N THR A 482 -16.68 -7.34 -18.65
CA THR A 482 -16.27 -8.24 -19.73
C THR A 482 -15.08 -7.66 -20.48
N LYS A 483 -15.17 -6.41 -20.96
CA LYS A 483 -14.06 -5.73 -21.65
C LYS A 483 -12.80 -5.64 -20.78
N LYS A 484 -12.92 -5.43 -19.46
CA LYS A 484 -11.79 -5.41 -18.54
C LYS A 484 -11.15 -6.79 -18.34
N GLU A 485 -11.95 -7.85 -18.24
CA GLU A 485 -11.41 -9.20 -18.08
C GLU A 485 -10.79 -9.71 -19.38
N THR A 486 -11.44 -9.56 -20.54
CA THR A 486 -10.84 -9.89 -21.85
C THR A 486 -9.52 -9.15 -22.08
N ARG A 487 -9.40 -7.87 -21.69
CA ARG A 487 -8.11 -7.13 -21.72
C ARG A 487 -7.02 -7.79 -20.87
N LYS A 488 -7.35 -8.28 -19.66
CA LYS A 488 -6.38 -8.99 -18.83
C LYS A 488 -5.98 -10.33 -19.43
N THR A 489 -6.95 -11.08 -19.97
CA THR A 489 -6.70 -12.38 -20.61
C THR A 489 -5.74 -12.21 -21.79
N VAL A 490 -6.03 -11.27 -22.70
CA VAL A 490 -5.13 -10.99 -23.84
C VAL A 490 -3.77 -10.44 -23.39
N LEU A 491 -3.69 -9.64 -22.32
CA LEU A 491 -2.39 -9.23 -21.78
C LEU A 491 -1.60 -10.39 -21.15
N LYS A 492 -2.29 -11.38 -20.55
CA LYS A 492 -1.68 -12.61 -20.05
C LYS A 492 -1.17 -13.48 -21.21
N GLU A 493 -1.96 -13.62 -22.28
CA GLU A 493 -1.57 -14.31 -23.54
C GLU A 493 -0.31 -13.68 -24.12
N VAL A 494 -0.30 -12.35 -24.31
CA VAL A 494 0.85 -11.60 -24.85
C VAL A 494 2.10 -11.73 -23.97
N LYS A 495 1.96 -11.66 -22.64
CA LYS A 495 3.09 -11.88 -21.72
C LYS A 495 3.62 -13.32 -21.75
N ALA A 496 2.75 -14.31 -21.91
CA ALA A 496 3.14 -15.72 -22.00
C ALA A 496 3.86 -16.01 -23.33
N GLN A 497 3.33 -15.52 -24.44
CA GLN A 497 3.96 -15.60 -25.76
C GLN A 497 5.35 -14.95 -25.74
N TYR A 498 5.45 -13.72 -25.24
CA TYR A 498 6.70 -13.00 -25.10
C TYR A 498 7.73 -13.77 -24.25
N ARG A 499 7.33 -14.39 -23.12
CA ARG A 499 8.24 -15.19 -22.29
C ARG A 499 8.80 -16.42 -23.04
N ALA A 500 8.02 -16.99 -23.97
CA ALA A 500 8.47 -18.13 -24.77
C ALA A 500 9.35 -17.72 -25.96
N GLU A 501 8.97 -16.65 -26.68
CA GLU A 501 9.59 -16.25 -27.94
C GLU A 501 10.82 -15.34 -27.76
N GLN A 502 10.79 -14.41 -26.78
CA GLN A 502 11.84 -13.39 -26.65
C GLN A 502 13.23 -13.99 -26.35
N PRO A 503 13.41 -14.95 -25.41
CA PRO A 503 14.73 -15.52 -25.15
C PRO A 503 15.36 -16.18 -26.37
N VAL A 504 14.55 -16.83 -27.21
CA VAL A 504 14.99 -17.43 -28.48
C VAL A 504 15.42 -16.34 -29.47
N SER A 505 14.64 -15.24 -29.57
CA SER A 505 15.00 -14.09 -30.40
C SER A 505 16.31 -13.43 -29.96
N ASP A 506 16.52 -13.26 -28.65
CA ASP A 506 17.73 -12.65 -28.08
C ASP A 506 18.97 -13.51 -28.33
N ILE A 507 18.85 -14.84 -28.12
CA ILE A 507 19.92 -15.81 -28.41
C ILE A 507 20.25 -15.79 -29.91
N LEU A 508 19.25 -15.86 -30.79
CA LEU A 508 19.47 -15.79 -32.25
C LEU A 508 20.10 -14.46 -32.67
N GLN A 509 19.78 -13.34 -32.03
CA GLN A 509 20.42 -12.07 -32.29
C GLN A 509 21.90 -12.08 -31.88
N GLN A 510 22.24 -12.65 -30.71
CA GLN A 510 23.61 -12.77 -30.24
C GLN A 510 24.44 -13.69 -31.15
N LEU A 511 23.93 -14.87 -31.49
CA LEU A 511 24.60 -15.83 -32.39
C LEU A 511 24.81 -15.26 -33.81
N ARG A 512 23.92 -14.40 -34.29
CA ARG A 512 24.10 -13.68 -35.56
C ARG A 512 25.17 -12.59 -35.46
N LYS A 513 25.19 -11.81 -34.36
CA LYS A 513 26.24 -10.80 -34.10
C LYS A 513 27.62 -11.42 -33.89
N GLY A 514 27.70 -12.66 -33.41
CA GLY A 514 28.96 -13.42 -33.35
C GLY A 514 29.64 -13.64 -34.71
N LYS A 515 28.95 -13.36 -35.83
CA LYS A 515 29.49 -13.42 -37.20
C LYS A 515 29.80 -12.05 -37.82
N SER A 516 29.59 -10.94 -37.11
CA SER A 516 29.95 -9.59 -37.55
C SER A 516 30.40 -8.73 -36.37
N THR A 517 31.70 -8.46 -36.32
CA THR A 517 32.35 -7.73 -35.23
C THR A 517 31.77 -6.33 -35.03
N GLY A 518 31.45 -6.02 -33.77
CA GLY A 518 31.47 -4.64 -33.26
C GLY A 518 30.37 -3.69 -33.73
N VAL A 519 29.12 -3.88 -33.27
CA VAL A 519 28.24 -2.73 -33.00
C VAL A 519 27.58 -2.90 -31.63
N THR A 520 27.86 -1.95 -30.74
CA THR A 520 27.22 -1.81 -29.43
C THR A 520 25.71 -1.84 -29.59
N ALA A 521 25.01 -2.59 -28.73
CA ALA A 521 23.55 -2.58 -28.72
C ALA A 521 23.07 -1.22 -28.21
N ARG A 522 22.98 -0.25 -29.13
CA ARG A 522 22.34 1.05 -28.89
C ARG A 522 20.90 0.76 -28.53
N ALA A 523 20.62 0.71 -27.22
CA ALA A 523 19.30 0.42 -26.71
C ALA A 523 18.33 1.35 -27.41
N SER A 524 17.37 0.79 -28.14
CA SER A 524 16.34 1.57 -28.81
C SER A 524 15.53 2.29 -27.74
N LYS A 525 15.95 3.52 -27.41
CA LYS A 525 15.20 4.50 -26.63
C LYS A 525 13.92 4.75 -27.41
N LYS A 526 12.92 3.89 -27.19
CA LYS A 526 11.53 4.19 -27.56
C LYS A 526 11.25 5.57 -26.97
N ASN A 527 10.76 6.48 -27.82
CA ASN A 527 10.42 7.85 -27.45
C ASN A 527 9.21 7.90 -26.49
N MET A 528 9.37 7.33 -25.29
CA MET A 528 8.65 7.79 -24.12
C MET A 528 9.16 9.19 -23.84
N ARG A 529 8.27 10.18 -23.88
CA ARG A 529 8.51 11.46 -23.22
C ARG A 529 8.62 11.17 -21.73
N VAL A 530 9.85 10.93 -21.26
CA VAL A 530 10.19 10.96 -19.85
C VAL A 530 9.84 12.37 -19.39
N GLN A 531 8.83 12.49 -18.53
CA GLN A 531 8.55 13.78 -17.93
C GLN A 531 9.63 14.05 -16.91
N GLU A 532 10.12 15.28 -16.93
CA GLU A 532 11.20 15.70 -16.07
C GLU A 532 10.75 15.66 -14.61
N LEU A 533 11.58 15.06 -13.75
CA LEU A 533 11.31 15.01 -12.31
C LEU A 533 11.33 16.44 -11.73
N SER A 534 10.51 16.71 -10.71
CA SER A 534 10.52 18.01 -10.03
C SER A 534 11.91 18.30 -9.43
N PRO A 535 12.31 19.59 -9.30
CA PRO A 535 13.58 19.96 -8.70
C PRO A 535 13.81 19.32 -7.32
N GLU A 536 12.78 19.32 -6.46
CA GLU A 536 12.85 18.70 -5.14
C GLU A 536 13.07 17.18 -5.19
N ARG A 537 12.43 16.50 -6.15
CA ARG A 537 12.60 15.05 -6.33
C ARG A 537 13.96 14.70 -6.95
N LYS A 538 14.51 15.57 -7.81
CA LYS A 538 15.91 15.48 -8.29
C LYS A 538 16.90 15.68 -7.14
N ARG A 539 16.68 16.66 -6.26
CA ARG A 539 17.52 16.92 -5.07
C ARG A 539 17.57 15.68 -4.16
N VAL A 540 16.41 15.11 -3.82
CA VAL A 540 16.34 13.86 -3.04
C VAL A 540 17.05 12.70 -3.75
N LEU A 541 16.82 12.49 -5.05
CA LEU A 541 17.48 11.41 -5.79
C LEU A 541 19.02 11.57 -5.78
N ALA A 542 19.53 12.78 -5.99
CA ALA A 542 20.95 13.09 -5.94
C ALA A 542 21.52 12.80 -4.55
N ALA A 543 20.91 13.34 -3.49
CA ALA A 543 21.37 13.14 -2.11
C ALA A 543 21.32 11.67 -1.65
N LEU A 544 20.31 10.90 -2.08
CA LEU A 544 20.22 9.47 -1.74
C LEU A 544 21.25 8.61 -2.48
N LEU A 545 21.69 9.03 -3.67
CA LEU A 545 22.70 8.35 -4.48
C LEU A 545 24.11 8.95 -4.32
N THR A 546 24.31 9.93 -3.43
CA THR A 546 25.63 10.44 -3.07
C THR A 546 26.43 9.35 -2.36
N PHE A 547 27.48 8.89 -3.03
CA PHE A 547 28.37 7.87 -2.50
C PHE A 547 29.13 8.35 -1.27
N VAL A 548 29.47 7.41 -0.38
CA VAL A 548 30.24 7.72 0.84
C VAL A 548 31.66 8.17 0.51
N SER A 549 32.08 9.29 1.10
CA SER A 549 33.46 9.78 1.09
C SER A 549 34.28 9.10 2.19
N ALA A 550 35.61 9.15 2.11
CA ALA A 550 36.48 8.74 3.20
C ALA A 550 36.40 9.69 4.42
N ASP A 551 35.93 10.92 4.22
CA ASP A 551 35.78 11.92 5.28
C ASP A 551 34.47 11.73 6.08
N ALA A 552 34.59 11.76 7.41
CA ALA A 552 33.46 11.71 8.35
C ALA A 552 32.62 13.00 8.34
N VAL A 553 33.20 14.15 7.97
CA VAL A 553 32.49 15.42 7.80
C VAL A 553 31.56 15.34 6.59
N ASP A 554 32.08 14.97 5.42
CA ASP A 554 31.31 14.72 4.19
C ASP A 554 30.12 13.77 4.44
N ASN A 555 30.36 12.70 5.21
CA ASN A 555 29.35 11.69 5.52
C ASN A 555 28.19 12.24 6.37
N VAL A 556 28.46 13.17 7.29
CA VAL A 556 27.41 13.89 8.02
C VAL A 556 26.70 14.90 7.12
N SER A 557 27.45 15.67 6.34
CA SER A 557 26.88 16.66 5.40
C SER A 557 25.92 16.02 4.41
N ARG A 558 26.27 14.90 3.76
CA ARG A 558 25.35 14.18 2.85
C ARG A 558 24.12 13.62 3.56
N ARG A 559 24.24 13.19 4.83
CA ARG A 559 23.12 12.64 5.61
C ARG A 559 22.15 13.76 5.99
N SER A 560 22.67 14.90 6.44
CA SER A 560 21.89 16.11 6.72
C SER A 560 21.16 16.61 5.46
N GLU A 561 21.88 16.78 4.34
CA GLU A 561 21.32 17.17 3.03
C GLU A 561 20.21 16.20 2.57
N ALA A 562 20.42 14.89 2.69
CA ALA A 562 19.39 13.91 2.30
C ALA A 562 18.14 13.99 3.18
N ILE A 563 18.28 14.28 4.48
CA ILE A 563 17.15 14.48 5.40
C ILE A 563 16.41 15.78 5.07
N ASP A 564 17.12 16.90 4.87
CA ASP A 564 16.52 18.20 4.50
C ASP A 564 15.81 18.15 3.14
N ALA A 565 16.42 17.49 2.14
CA ALA A 565 15.80 17.28 0.84
C ALA A 565 14.50 16.47 0.97
N VAL A 566 14.48 15.41 1.80
CA VAL A 566 13.28 14.59 2.06
C VAL A 566 12.22 15.37 2.85
N GLN A 567 12.63 16.17 3.83
CA GLN A 567 11.76 17.08 4.59
C GLN A 567 11.10 18.11 3.66
N THR A 568 11.89 18.78 2.82
CA THR A 568 11.42 19.75 1.81
C THR A 568 10.43 19.09 0.86
N LEU A 569 10.75 17.91 0.34
CA LEU A 569 9.88 17.14 -0.54
C LEU A 569 8.57 16.70 0.14
N CYS A 570 8.58 16.42 1.45
CA CYS A 570 7.37 16.09 2.21
C CYS A 570 6.34 17.23 2.25
N GLY A 571 6.72 18.48 1.94
CA GLY A 571 5.84 19.63 1.80
C GLY A 571 5.26 19.86 0.39
N ARG A 572 5.47 18.95 -0.57
CA ARG A 572 5.06 19.14 -1.98
C ARG A 572 3.98 18.17 -2.45
N GLN A 573 3.00 18.69 -3.21
CA GLN A 573 2.11 17.91 -4.05
C GLN A 573 2.82 17.54 -5.37
N GLU A 574 2.73 16.28 -5.78
CA GLU A 574 3.29 15.86 -7.08
C GLU A 574 2.47 16.49 -8.22
N PRO A 575 3.10 17.09 -9.24
CA PRO A 575 2.39 17.68 -10.37
C PRO A 575 1.61 16.59 -11.14
N GLY A 576 0.32 16.48 -10.82
CA GLY A 576 -0.51 15.37 -11.31
C GLY A 576 -0.49 15.23 -12.82
N LEU A 577 0.03 14.09 -13.29
CA LEU A 577 0.04 13.69 -14.69
C LEU A 577 -1.36 13.92 -15.29
N ARG A 578 -1.43 14.78 -16.32
CA ARG A 578 -2.65 14.89 -17.13
C ARG A 578 -2.85 13.53 -17.80
N LYS A 579 -3.74 12.71 -17.26
CA LYS A 579 -4.25 11.53 -17.95
C LYS A 579 -4.82 12.01 -19.29
N LEU A 580 -4.04 11.80 -20.35
CA LEU A 580 -4.44 11.97 -21.74
C LEU A 580 -5.51 10.93 -22.03
N HIS A 581 -6.71 11.19 -21.52
CA HIS A 581 -7.94 10.50 -21.85
C HIS A 581 -8.39 10.90 -23.26
N ASN A 582 -7.53 10.65 -24.25
CA ASN A 582 -7.84 10.47 -25.65
C ASN A 582 -6.60 9.94 -26.38
N LEU A 583 -6.68 8.69 -26.88
CA LEU A 583 -5.69 8.12 -27.81
C LEU A 583 -5.85 8.67 -29.24
N LYS A 584 -6.65 9.73 -29.43
CA LYS A 584 -6.93 10.39 -30.71
C LYS A 584 -5.87 11.44 -31.08
N ASP A 585 -5.39 12.19 -30.09
CA ASP A 585 -4.46 13.31 -30.26
C ASP A 585 -3.03 12.86 -30.67
N LEU A 586 -2.83 11.55 -30.90
CA LEU A 586 -1.59 10.96 -31.40
C LEU A 586 -1.51 10.89 -32.93
N ASP A 587 -2.62 11.07 -33.66
CA ASP A 587 -2.65 10.95 -35.12
C ASP A 587 -2.67 12.34 -35.82
N GLU A 588 -3.07 13.43 -35.12
CA GLU A 588 -3.05 14.80 -35.67
C GLU A 588 -1.64 15.41 -35.71
N ALA A 589 -0.71 14.96 -34.87
CA ALA A 589 0.69 15.41 -34.85
C ALA A 589 1.53 14.86 -36.03
N SER A 590 0.94 14.11 -36.95
CA SER A 590 1.60 13.49 -38.12
C SER A 590 1.16 14.08 -39.46
N ARG A 591 0.44 15.21 -39.46
CA ARG A 591 0.18 16.01 -40.65
C ARG A 591 1.05 17.27 -40.65
N SER A 592 1.52 17.64 -41.83
CA SER A 592 2.52 18.68 -42.07
C SER A 592 2.20 20.02 -41.40
N PRO A 593 3.21 20.77 -40.93
CA PRO A 593 2.99 22.05 -40.26
C PRO A 593 2.39 23.07 -41.23
N SER A 594 1.14 23.45 -40.98
CA SER A 594 0.51 24.66 -41.52
C SER A 594 0.50 25.71 -40.39
N PRO A 595 0.62 27.01 -40.69
CA PRO A 595 1.17 27.98 -39.75
C PRO A 595 0.35 28.08 -38.46
N HIS A 596 1.06 27.96 -37.33
CA HIS A 596 0.51 28.24 -36.02
C HIS A 596 -0.08 29.66 -36.00
N PRO A 597 -1.24 29.90 -35.35
CA PRO A 597 -1.34 31.10 -34.55
C PRO A 597 -0.27 30.94 -33.47
N VAL A 598 0.84 31.66 -33.65
CA VAL A 598 2.03 31.60 -32.81
C VAL A 598 1.59 31.56 -31.35
N ALA A 599 1.92 30.46 -30.66
CA ALA A 599 1.99 30.52 -29.22
C ALA A 599 3.06 31.57 -28.95
N ILE A 600 2.64 32.76 -28.55
CA ILE A 600 3.55 33.82 -28.12
C ILE A 600 4.18 33.30 -26.84
N ALA A 601 5.27 32.55 -27.02
CA ALA A 601 6.37 32.60 -26.10
C ALA A 601 6.80 34.06 -26.12
N CYS A 602 6.27 34.83 -25.17
CA CYS A 602 6.97 36.02 -24.77
C CYS A 602 8.33 35.51 -24.31
N GLU A 603 9.38 35.85 -25.05
CA GLU A 603 10.68 36.01 -24.44
C GLU A 603 10.53 37.19 -23.47
N ASP A 604 9.95 36.90 -22.30
CA ASP A 604 9.83 37.85 -21.21
C ASP A 604 11.25 38.10 -20.70
N LYS A 605 11.88 39.08 -21.34
CA LYS A 605 13.01 39.82 -20.79
C LYS A 605 12.70 40.15 -19.35
N ASP A 606 13.71 39.93 -18.52
CA ASP A 606 13.74 40.21 -17.09
C ASP A 606 13.05 41.54 -16.76
N SER A 607 11.80 41.42 -16.32
CA SER A 607 10.91 42.53 -15.96
C SER A 607 10.03 42.03 -14.83
N GLY A 608 9.99 42.81 -13.73
CA GLY A 608 9.50 42.38 -12.42
C GLY A 608 7.98 42.16 -12.33
N HIS A 609 7.46 41.20 -13.07
CA HIS A 609 6.06 40.80 -13.02
C HIS A 609 5.84 39.89 -11.80
N ASP A 610 5.10 40.40 -10.81
CA ASP A 610 4.70 39.63 -9.63
C ASP A 610 3.98 38.34 -10.07
N PRO A 611 4.46 37.13 -9.71
CA PRO A 611 3.77 35.88 -10.06
C PRO A 611 2.41 35.74 -9.34
N PHE A 612 2.16 36.52 -8.28
CA PHE A 612 0.96 36.48 -7.44
C PHE A 612 0.32 37.87 -7.28
N PRO A 613 -0.08 38.52 -8.40
CA PRO A 613 -0.57 39.89 -8.39
C PRO A 613 -1.92 39.98 -7.65
N ALA A 614 -2.12 41.04 -6.86
CA ALA A 614 -3.33 41.23 -6.05
C ALA A 614 -4.64 41.15 -6.86
N ARG A 615 -4.61 41.57 -8.14
CA ARG A 615 -5.64 41.25 -9.14
C ARG A 615 -5.15 40.12 -10.03
N CYS A 616 -5.82 38.98 -9.96
CA CYS A 616 -5.56 37.83 -10.81
C CYS A 616 -6.10 38.05 -12.23
N SER A 617 -5.60 37.25 -13.19
CA SER A 617 -6.30 37.08 -14.48
C SER A 617 -7.68 36.44 -14.25
N PRO A 618 -8.74 36.81 -15.00
CA PRO A 618 -10.07 36.21 -14.89
C PRO A 618 -10.15 34.73 -15.31
N THR A 619 -8.99 34.09 -15.55
CA THR A 619 -8.83 32.66 -15.80
C THR A 619 -7.84 31.99 -14.84
N GLN A 620 -7.42 32.62 -13.73
CA GLN A 620 -6.61 32.01 -12.68
C GLN A 620 -7.45 31.67 -11.44
N CYS A 621 -6.97 30.76 -10.59
CA CYS A 621 -7.70 30.31 -9.39
C CYS A 621 -6.97 30.77 -8.12
N ILE A 622 -7.60 31.62 -7.32
CA ILE A 622 -7.01 32.11 -6.06
C ILE A 622 -6.64 30.99 -5.07
N PHE A 623 -7.36 29.86 -5.08
CA PHE A 623 -7.00 28.70 -4.27
C PHE A 623 -5.74 27.99 -4.76
N CYS A 624 -5.58 27.78 -6.08
CA CYS A 624 -4.34 27.22 -6.61
C CYS A 624 -3.17 28.17 -6.40
N MET A 625 -3.39 29.47 -6.55
CA MET A 625 -2.36 30.49 -6.31
C MET A 625 -1.86 30.48 -4.85
N GLY A 626 -2.78 30.30 -3.91
CA GLY A 626 -2.51 30.16 -2.47
C GLY A 626 -1.92 28.83 -2.01
N ASP A 627 -1.91 27.78 -2.85
CA ASP A 627 -1.47 26.46 -2.42
C ASP A 627 0.06 26.31 -2.57
N GLU A 628 0.79 26.53 -1.48
CA GLU A 628 2.26 26.46 -1.44
C GLU A 628 2.83 25.05 -1.63
N GLU A 629 2.01 24.01 -1.47
CA GLU A 629 2.39 22.64 -1.79
C GLU A 629 2.44 22.41 -3.32
N LEU A 630 1.77 23.24 -4.12
CA LEU A 630 1.77 23.11 -5.58
C LEU A 630 3.03 23.74 -6.22
N PRO A 631 3.57 23.13 -7.29
CA PRO A 631 4.58 23.76 -8.13
C PRO A 631 4.10 25.08 -8.73
N ILE A 632 5.02 26.03 -8.95
CA ILE A 632 4.72 27.39 -9.44
C ILE A 632 3.83 27.40 -10.69
N GLU A 633 4.11 26.51 -11.66
CA GLU A 633 3.33 26.32 -12.89
C GLU A 633 1.84 25.99 -12.65
N GLN A 634 1.53 25.33 -11.53
CA GLN A 634 0.16 24.98 -11.16
C GLN A 634 -0.50 26.11 -10.37
N ARG A 635 0.28 26.85 -9.56
CA ARG A 635 -0.18 28.04 -8.83
C ARG A 635 -0.56 29.18 -9.78
N THR A 636 0.22 29.42 -10.82
CA THR A 636 0.01 30.50 -11.82
C THR A 636 -0.87 30.09 -13.01
N LYS A 637 -1.31 28.83 -13.06
CA LYS A 637 -2.02 28.23 -14.19
C LYS A 637 -3.26 29.01 -14.65
N LYS A 638 -3.27 29.41 -15.93
CA LYS A 638 -4.43 29.97 -16.63
C LYS A 638 -5.33 28.87 -17.19
N PHE A 639 -6.64 28.98 -16.96
CA PHE A 639 -7.67 28.11 -17.55
C PHE A 639 -8.07 28.61 -18.95
N ARG A 640 -8.58 27.71 -19.82
CA ARG A 640 -8.95 28.06 -21.21
C ARG A 640 -10.02 29.17 -21.30
N ASN A 641 -10.91 29.26 -20.32
CA ASN A 641 -11.98 30.26 -20.24
C ASN A 641 -12.57 30.33 -18.81
N ARG A 642 -13.42 31.35 -18.56
CA ARG A 642 -14.12 31.57 -17.29
C ARG A 642 -14.90 30.32 -16.84
N ASP A 643 -15.61 29.64 -17.73
CA ASP A 643 -16.38 28.42 -17.38
C ASP A 643 -15.48 27.23 -16.98
N GLY A 644 -14.27 27.17 -17.52
CA GLY A 644 -13.24 26.21 -17.11
C GLY A 644 -12.78 26.46 -15.68
N LEU A 645 -12.50 27.72 -15.36
CA LEU A 645 -12.19 28.17 -14.00
C LEU A 645 -13.36 27.92 -13.05
N LYS A 646 -14.58 28.36 -13.38
CA LYS A 646 -15.78 28.23 -12.54
C LYS A 646 -16.06 26.77 -12.14
N ARG A 647 -16.02 25.86 -13.12
CA ARG A 647 -16.16 24.41 -12.86
C ARG A 647 -15.02 23.83 -12.06
N HIS A 648 -13.80 24.33 -12.20
CA HIS A 648 -12.66 23.93 -11.37
C HIS A 648 -12.85 24.43 -9.93
N PHE A 649 -13.14 25.71 -9.74
CA PHE A 649 -13.36 26.36 -8.45
C PHE A 649 -14.37 25.58 -7.59
N ILE A 650 -15.53 25.27 -8.18
CA ILE A 650 -16.57 24.47 -7.53
C ILE A 650 -16.09 23.03 -7.27
N ARG A 651 -15.55 22.32 -8.27
CA ARG A 651 -15.23 20.87 -8.17
C ARG A 651 -13.91 20.54 -7.48
N LYS A 652 -13.06 21.51 -7.20
CA LYS A 652 -11.76 21.32 -6.54
C LYS A 652 -11.68 21.97 -5.17
N HIS A 653 -12.47 23.02 -4.93
CA HIS A 653 -12.41 23.79 -3.70
C HIS A 653 -13.78 23.81 -3.01
N LEU A 654 -14.80 24.48 -3.57
CA LEU A 654 -16.07 24.68 -2.84
C LEU A 654 -16.86 23.40 -2.54
N GLN A 655 -16.76 22.34 -3.33
CA GLN A 655 -17.42 21.06 -3.00
C GLN A 655 -16.85 20.36 -1.75
N TYR A 656 -15.75 20.87 -1.20
CA TYR A 656 -15.13 20.42 0.05
C TYR A 656 -15.30 21.45 1.19
N HIS A 657 -16.15 22.47 0.99
CA HIS A 657 -16.53 23.42 2.03
C HIS A 657 -17.67 22.86 2.88
N THR A 658 -17.56 23.01 4.19
CA THR A 658 -18.63 22.67 5.14
C THR A 658 -19.56 23.88 5.30
N ALA A 659 -20.86 23.70 5.08
CA ALA A 659 -21.85 24.76 5.27
C ALA A 659 -21.75 25.36 6.69
N GLY A 660 -21.80 26.70 6.78
CA GLY A 660 -21.63 27.45 8.04
C GLY A 660 -20.18 27.68 8.50
N GLN A 661 -19.18 27.04 7.89
CA GLN A 661 -17.77 27.26 8.26
C GLN A 661 -17.22 28.54 7.61
N ARG A 662 -16.52 29.39 8.38
CA ARG A 662 -15.79 30.56 7.84
C ARG A 662 -14.62 30.12 6.97
N LEU A 663 -14.31 30.91 5.94
CA LEU A 663 -13.21 30.68 5.00
C LEU A 663 -12.24 31.86 5.02
N ARG A 664 -10.94 31.60 5.17
CA ARG A 664 -9.91 32.60 4.88
C ARG A 664 -9.76 32.76 3.37
N CYS A 665 -9.55 33.97 2.87
CA CYS A 665 -9.18 34.15 1.47
C CYS A 665 -7.83 33.44 1.20
N PRO A 666 -7.75 32.54 0.20
CA PRO A 666 -6.53 31.79 -0.07
C PRO A 666 -5.47 32.61 -0.84
N HIS A 667 -5.79 33.80 -1.34
CA HIS A 667 -4.87 34.55 -2.20
C HIS A 667 -3.62 35.00 -1.43
N PRO A 668 -2.38 34.81 -1.94
CA PRO A 668 -1.14 35.13 -1.19
C PRO A 668 -1.06 36.59 -0.69
N ARG A 669 -1.59 37.54 -1.48
CA ARG A 669 -1.66 38.97 -1.11
C ARG A 669 -2.87 39.35 -0.23
N CYS A 670 -3.74 38.40 0.13
CA CYS A 670 -4.95 38.64 0.93
C CYS A 670 -4.84 37.97 2.30
N VAL A 671 -4.03 38.59 3.16
CA VAL A 671 -3.72 38.08 4.50
C VAL A 671 -4.92 38.34 5.43
N ASP A 672 -5.27 37.35 6.24
CA ASP A 672 -6.25 37.38 7.34
C ASP A 672 -7.70 37.87 7.05
N VAL A 673 -8.12 37.93 5.77
CA VAL A 673 -9.53 38.18 5.44
C VAL A 673 -10.36 36.90 5.63
N TRP A 674 -11.22 36.89 6.66
CA TRP A 674 -12.11 35.78 7.02
C TRP A 674 -13.57 36.03 6.64
N LEU A 675 -14.10 35.19 5.76
CA LEU A 675 -15.38 35.34 5.08
C LEU A 675 -16.39 34.32 5.61
N ASN A 676 -17.63 34.74 5.87
CA ASN A 676 -18.59 33.93 6.63
C ASN A 676 -19.28 32.80 5.83
N SER A 677 -19.09 32.77 4.51
CA SER A 677 -19.67 31.73 3.65
C SER A 677 -18.87 31.58 2.35
N ALA A 678 -19.12 30.49 1.62
CA ALA A 678 -18.61 30.33 0.25
C ALA A 678 -19.04 31.48 -0.66
N ASP A 679 -20.25 32.04 -0.47
CA ASP A 679 -20.79 33.10 -1.31
C ASP A 679 -20.11 34.44 -1.04
N HIS A 680 -19.80 34.74 0.23
CA HIS A 680 -18.95 35.88 0.57
C HIS A 680 -17.55 35.74 -0.05
N LEU A 681 -16.96 34.54 -0.06
CA LEU A 681 -15.69 34.29 -0.73
C LEU A 681 -15.78 34.46 -2.25
N ARG A 682 -16.87 34.00 -2.88
CA ARG A 682 -17.09 34.18 -4.33
C ARG A 682 -17.16 35.66 -4.70
N ASN A 683 -17.96 36.44 -3.97
CA ASN A 683 -18.08 37.88 -4.18
C ASN A 683 -16.72 38.58 -3.96
N HIS A 684 -16.02 38.29 -2.86
CA HIS A 684 -14.69 38.83 -2.56
C HIS A 684 -13.64 38.49 -3.63
N ALA A 685 -13.66 37.26 -4.15
CA ALA A 685 -12.77 36.82 -5.22
C ALA A 685 -13.02 37.57 -6.53
N GLU A 686 -14.29 37.86 -6.87
CA GLU A 686 -14.63 38.62 -8.07
C GLU A 686 -14.34 40.13 -7.91
N THR A 687 -14.64 40.74 -6.76
CA THR A 687 -14.47 42.19 -6.55
C THR A 687 -13.02 42.61 -6.31
N LEU A 688 -12.27 41.92 -5.44
CA LEU A 688 -10.89 42.30 -5.11
C LEU A 688 -9.88 41.64 -6.04
N HIS A 689 -10.03 40.34 -6.31
CA HIS A 689 -9.06 39.57 -7.09
C HIS A 689 -9.41 39.41 -8.57
N GLY A 690 -10.54 39.96 -9.05
CA GLY A 690 -10.96 39.84 -10.45
C GLY A 690 -11.20 38.41 -10.92
N THR A 691 -11.38 37.48 -9.98
CA THR A 691 -11.50 36.04 -10.23
C THR A 691 -12.98 35.65 -10.27
N PRO A 692 -13.54 35.29 -11.44
CA PRO A 692 -14.96 35.00 -11.58
C PRO A 692 -15.29 33.58 -11.08
N THR A 693 -16.26 33.45 -10.17
CA THR A 693 -16.50 32.23 -9.37
C THR A 693 -17.95 31.75 -9.29
#